data_AF-A0A8H6BEB6-F1
#
_entry.id   AF-A0A8H6BEB6-F1
#
_cell.length_a   1.000
_cell.length_b   1.000
_cell.length_c   1.000
_cell.angle_alpha   90.00
_cell.angle_beta   90.00
_cell.angle_gamma   90.00
#
_symmetry.space_group_name_H-M   'P 1'
#
loop_
_entity.id
_entity.type
_entity.pdbx_description
1 polymer ?
#
loop_
_entity_poly.entity_id
_entity_poly.type
_entity_poly.pdbx_seq_one_letter_code
_entity_poly.pdbx_strand_id
1 'polypeptide(L)'
;MEYADRLTEYIQLSSCHPKYKLVTLNANVDYVNLDSSCELADGYKLRTFEGLIVPTSCNGIPNDPMFHFVVKIKGPENELHFKHKFYGFSDDQLTPEDKKDLILDKSAIEEQFSKCESENDKRLANIILKSLPKIVDSGNFVSEGTKTILRVEICEPVIPQMEFKAFENSEIESRLTAYMSTITKEHPDKNLRVKVPSTLDCLKTLYRILSGPFNNIDSAYSKTLKPERSPILQFHLDLDILLRIFFFKKNEDGSEVELEPPRFHDFGGFEHICTEYFTRALQEVLYIMSVLSPNCSSIGHLQFKVDPNLTFLFTAFGESDLQTQLKCWANWGLYQYNKGFTTLSSNNYYPDGLVIELYNRMVALDTLATPIFLDALTFCATSCGGQELQIYASTLQSQGLIGFQELRSCFIKLGFEPNSIKSFAEISDEQLISSYKDHLVLSKSPAESSSYRSGLEKIGTYRDSSVIKIYLDTEPMHDLNEAYSTLDTSPSVDDDVLITAYQLKAEESNYYDARYSRALIAIAIDRRSMLLMSYIDTNMPNFSLGSITFDEAIKNLGADKYASDSSLIRIFQERINMETKLNFQRTWTSLKVIGQARNSKLIENFLATGIINLALLPIDKIPTGLNNIGNTCYLNSLLQYYFVIKPIRNLTIDFDKILTPELFGKDPNYKIRRIGGRVVRYKETERSYQFMYQLKNLYYTMIHANSRCVTPTRELAYLAFSPIESEVEFNYPSPDNSQGKGNNNNEENVGGDGNVGEVTDSVKSVINEDDFDIPEEDGKKEKKDGSMNENEMNNNKEEPGQNLSSEDESGDESDVMDTGDESESEINGCSNGMLNSLAVAQIGYDQIENAFELGRQQDVTECISNVLSQIECALNPDELDESNEQLDSVKKLFYGKTKQTLIPYDVQARKAKPGNKPRTKIERFLNLIVNIGDHPKDIYDALDTYFTEDLLELENEEVKRSLTITELPSILQIQIQRVQFDRVRLMPVKSTEPIPFGEKVIHG
;
A
#
# COMPACT_ATOMS: atom_id res chain seq x y z
N MET A 1 -4.31 31.20 13.52
CA MET A 1 -4.37 30.55 14.84
C MET A 1 -4.22 31.55 15.99
N GLU A 2 -3.04 32.12 16.23
CA GLU A 2 -2.74 32.92 17.45
C GLU A 2 -3.77 33.98 17.85
N TYR A 3 -4.50 34.61 16.91
CA TYR A 3 -5.57 35.54 17.27
C TYR A 3 -6.74 34.83 17.97
N ALA A 4 -7.26 33.74 17.39
CA ALA A 4 -8.37 32.98 17.97
C ALA A 4 -7.97 32.35 19.32
N ASP A 5 -6.74 31.83 19.42
CA ASP A 5 -6.21 31.28 20.67
C ASP A 5 -6.06 32.36 21.76
N ARG A 6 -5.37 33.47 21.48
CA ARG A 6 -5.23 34.59 22.45
C ARG A 6 -6.57 35.23 22.81
N LEU A 7 -7.52 35.32 21.87
CA LEU A 7 -8.85 35.88 22.14
C LEU A 7 -9.67 34.93 23.01
N THR A 8 -9.66 33.62 22.74
CA THR A 8 -10.32 32.63 23.62
C THR A 8 -9.67 32.59 25.00
N GLU A 9 -8.34 32.63 25.10
CA GLU A 9 -7.61 32.73 26.37
C GLU A 9 -7.95 34.02 27.13
N TYR A 10 -7.96 35.18 26.46
CA TYR A 10 -8.35 36.46 27.05
C TYR A 10 -9.81 36.45 27.54
N ILE A 11 -10.74 35.87 26.76
CA ILE A 11 -12.15 35.71 27.15
C ILE A 11 -12.27 34.78 28.37
N GLN A 12 -11.54 33.67 28.41
CA GLN A 12 -11.54 32.74 29.56
C GLN A 12 -10.93 33.39 30.81
N LEU A 13 -9.80 34.10 30.70
CA LEU A 13 -9.16 34.81 31.81
C LEU A 13 -10.03 35.97 32.34
N SER A 14 -10.85 36.59 31.50
CA SER A 14 -11.78 37.66 31.89
C SER A 14 -13.19 37.18 32.25
N SER A 15 -13.52 35.88 32.09
CA SER A 15 -14.91 35.40 32.12
C SER A 15 -15.59 35.47 33.49
N CYS A 16 -14.83 35.51 34.59
CA CYS A 16 -15.43 35.61 35.93
C CYS A 16 -16.04 36.99 36.17
N HIS A 17 -15.31 38.06 35.82
CA HIS A 17 -15.78 39.44 35.81
C HIS A 17 -14.99 40.21 34.73
N PRO A 18 -15.59 40.59 33.59
CA PRO A 18 -14.89 41.40 32.60
C PRO A 18 -14.56 42.76 33.23
N LYS A 19 -13.31 43.22 33.09
CA LYS A 19 -12.86 44.46 33.76
C LYS A 19 -13.65 45.70 33.32
N TYR A 20 -14.05 45.73 32.05
CA TYR A 20 -14.78 46.81 31.41
C TYR A 20 -16.10 46.33 30.79
N LYS A 21 -17.05 47.24 30.63
CA LYS A 21 -18.31 47.11 29.89
C LYS A 21 -18.49 48.31 28.96
N LEU A 22 -19.24 48.13 27.88
CA LEU A 22 -19.67 49.20 26.98
C LEU A 22 -21.00 49.78 27.45
N VAL A 23 -21.15 51.10 27.34
CA VAL A 23 -22.32 51.85 27.79
C VAL A 23 -22.60 52.99 26.81
N THR A 24 -23.86 53.15 26.40
CA THR A 24 -24.35 54.41 25.79
C THR A 24 -25.14 55.22 26.80
N LEU A 25 -25.13 56.54 26.65
CA LEU A 25 -25.90 57.49 27.45
C LEU A 25 -26.89 58.22 26.56
N ASN A 26 -28.17 58.05 26.84
CA ASN A 26 -29.26 58.72 26.13
C ASN A 26 -30.01 59.65 27.10
N ALA A 27 -30.24 60.90 26.70
CA ALA A 27 -30.92 61.91 27.50
C ALA A 27 -32.04 62.62 26.70
N ASN A 28 -32.92 63.32 27.42
CA ASN A 28 -33.97 64.16 26.85
C ASN A 28 -33.47 65.56 26.39
N VAL A 29 -32.16 65.72 26.18
CA VAL A 29 -31.52 66.99 25.81
C VAL A 29 -30.44 66.71 24.79
N ASP A 30 -30.59 67.29 23.60
CA ASP A 30 -29.87 66.84 22.40
C ASP A 30 -28.36 66.99 22.50
N TYR A 31 -27.84 68.04 23.15
CA TYR A 31 -26.38 68.22 23.33
C TYR A 31 -25.69 67.15 24.17
N VAL A 32 -26.42 66.22 24.81
CA VAL A 32 -25.87 65.06 25.53
C VAL A 32 -25.83 63.81 24.62
N ASN A 33 -26.66 63.77 23.57
CA ASN A 33 -26.77 62.67 22.63
C ASN A 33 -25.83 62.93 21.45
N LEU A 34 -24.73 62.19 21.36
CA LEU A 34 -23.75 62.30 20.27
C LEU A 34 -24.14 61.49 19.01
N ASP A 35 -25.22 60.69 19.11
CA ASP A 35 -25.82 59.94 18.01
C ASP A 35 -26.27 60.91 16.89
N SER A 36 -25.46 60.99 15.84
CA SER A 36 -25.62 61.94 14.73
C SER A 36 -25.73 61.21 13.40
N SER A 37 -26.47 61.82 12.46
CA SER A 37 -26.72 61.25 11.13
C SER A 37 -26.71 62.35 10.09
N CYS A 38 -25.89 62.21 9.05
CA CYS A 38 -25.81 63.14 7.94
C CYS A 38 -25.86 62.41 6.59
N GLU A 39 -26.38 63.09 5.59
CA GLU A 39 -26.40 62.63 4.20
C GLU A 39 -25.21 63.24 3.46
N LEU A 40 -24.42 62.38 2.82
CA LEU A 40 -23.23 62.73 2.06
C LEU A 40 -23.59 63.00 0.59
N ALA A 41 -22.72 63.72 -0.12
CA ALA A 41 -22.93 64.07 -1.53
C ALA A 41 -23.13 62.85 -2.45
N ASP A 42 -22.59 61.69 -2.06
CA ASP A 42 -22.62 60.42 -2.80
C ASP A 42 -23.96 59.68 -2.67
N GLY A 43 -24.93 60.21 -1.92
CA GLY A 43 -26.17 59.52 -1.55
C GLY A 43 -26.01 58.49 -0.43
N TYR A 44 -24.83 58.43 0.20
CA TYR A 44 -24.56 57.62 1.37
C TYR A 44 -24.96 58.36 2.66
N LYS A 45 -25.41 57.63 3.68
CA LYS A 45 -25.70 58.14 5.02
C LYS A 45 -24.56 57.77 5.96
N LEU A 46 -23.95 58.76 6.59
CA LEU A 46 -22.99 58.57 7.68
C LEU A 46 -23.75 58.70 9.01
N ARG A 47 -23.62 57.69 9.86
CA ARG A 47 -24.15 57.68 11.23
C ARG A 47 -23.01 57.50 12.22
N THR A 48 -22.89 58.40 13.18
CA THR A 48 -21.90 58.32 14.26
C THR A 48 -22.61 58.03 15.57
N PHE A 49 -22.15 57.00 16.29
CA PHE A 49 -22.61 56.64 17.63
C PHE A 49 -21.43 56.78 18.60
N GLU A 50 -21.67 57.32 19.79
CA GLU A 50 -20.64 57.46 20.82
C GLU A 50 -21.08 56.89 22.17
N GLY A 51 -20.11 56.45 22.95
CA GLY A 51 -20.36 55.95 24.30
C GLY A 51 -19.09 55.73 25.09
N LEU A 52 -19.26 55.15 26.28
CA LEU A 52 -18.21 54.98 27.27
C LEU A 52 -17.82 53.51 27.43
N ILE A 53 -16.51 53.27 27.47
CA ILE A 53 -15.90 52.03 28.00
C ILE A 53 -15.61 52.26 29.47
N VAL A 54 -16.30 51.54 30.35
CA VAL A 54 -16.33 51.85 31.80
C VAL A 54 -16.07 50.61 32.65
N PRO A 55 -15.42 50.74 33.83
CA PRO A 55 -15.23 49.59 34.71
C PRO A 55 -16.56 48.97 35.18
N THR A 56 -16.58 47.65 35.33
CA THR A 56 -17.82 46.91 35.64
C THR A 56 -18.28 47.08 37.09
N SER A 57 -17.37 46.87 38.05
CA SER A 57 -17.62 46.90 39.49
C SER A 57 -17.11 48.18 40.14
N CYS A 58 -18.00 49.16 40.34
CA CYS A 58 -17.70 50.41 41.05
C CYS A 58 -18.84 50.76 42.02
N ASN A 59 -18.52 50.85 43.31
CA ASN A 59 -19.42 51.39 44.36
C ASN A 59 -18.91 52.78 44.78
N GLY A 60 -18.67 53.66 43.81
CA GLY A 60 -17.96 54.93 44.02
C GLY A 60 -17.40 55.48 42.72
N ILE A 61 -16.45 56.42 42.84
CA ILE A 61 -15.61 56.87 41.73
C ILE A 61 -14.74 55.67 41.25
N PRO A 62 -14.57 55.44 39.93
CA PRO A 62 -13.78 54.30 39.45
C PRO A 62 -12.29 54.37 39.82
N ASN A 63 -11.73 53.21 40.20
CA ASN A 63 -10.30 53.02 40.44
C ASN A 63 -9.49 52.75 39.16
N ASP A 64 -10.16 52.52 38.04
CA ASP A 64 -9.58 52.42 36.70
C ASP A 64 -10.11 53.54 35.79
N PRO A 65 -9.35 53.97 34.76
CA PRO A 65 -9.77 55.03 33.85
C PRO A 65 -10.98 54.60 33.00
N MET A 66 -11.84 55.56 32.67
CA MET A 66 -12.86 55.40 31.63
C MET A 66 -12.25 55.75 30.27
N PHE A 67 -12.84 55.26 29.18
CA PHE A 67 -12.49 55.64 27.81
C PHE A 67 -13.78 55.95 27.03
N HIS A 68 -13.66 56.64 25.90
CA HIS A 68 -14.74 56.76 24.93
C HIS A 68 -14.58 55.74 23.81
N PHE A 69 -15.69 55.35 23.20
CA PHE A 69 -15.72 54.69 21.90
C PHE A 69 -16.58 55.49 20.93
N VAL A 70 -16.14 55.58 19.68
CA VAL A 70 -16.83 56.22 18.56
C VAL A 70 -17.01 55.17 17.47
N VAL A 71 -18.23 55.03 16.95
CA VAL A 71 -18.56 54.09 15.88
C VAL A 71 -19.22 54.83 14.73
N LYS A 72 -18.51 54.95 13.61
CA LYS A 72 -18.94 55.62 12.38
C LYS A 72 -19.37 54.57 11.36
N ILE A 73 -20.57 54.72 10.81
CA ILE A 73 -21.19 53.82 9.84
C ILE A 73 -21.56 54.64 8.59
N LYS A 74 -20.74 54.57 7.54
CA LYS A 74 -21.04 55.13 6.20
C LYS A 74 -21.62 54.01 5.32
N GLY A 75 -22.87 54.16 4.88
CA GLY A 75 -23.52 53.16 4.01
C GLY A 75 -24.67 53.75 3.20
N PRO A 76 -25.22 53.02 2.22
CA PRO A 76 -26.46 53.43 1.54
C PRO A 76 -27.64 53.48 2.53
N GLU A 77 -28.73 54.17 2.15
CA GLU A 77 -29.97 54.12 2.96
C GLU A 77 -30.54 52.69 3.05
N ASN A 78 -31.12 52.36 4.22
CA ASN A 78 -31.43 50.99 4.60
C ASN A 78 -32.61 50.36 3.81
N GLU A 79 -32.36 49.82 2.61
CA GLU A 79 -33.29 48.90 1.90
C GLU A 79 -32.98 47.41 2.11
N LEU A 80 -31.85 47.06 2.73
CA LEU A 80 -31.28 45.71 2.69
C LEU A 80 -31.36 44.96 4.03
N HIS A 81 -32.34 44.08 4.17
CA HIS A 81 -32.49 43.12 5.30
C HIS A 81 -31.47 41.96 5.28
N PHE A 82 -30.23 42.22 4.88
CA PHE A 82 -29.18 41.22 4.72
C PHE A 82 -28.19 41.26 5.90
N LYS A 83 -27.53 40.13 6.16
CA LYS A 83 -26.46 40.04 7.16
C LYS A 83 -25.17 40.64 6.60
N HIS A 84 -24.65 41.65 7.26
CA HIS A 84 -23.36 42.27 6.96
C HIS A 84 -22.23 41.26 7.22
N LYS A 85 -21.28 41.24 6.29
CA LYS A 85 -20.05 40.43 6.35
C LYS A 85 -18.88 41.40 6.27
N PHE A 86 -18.28 41.69 7.42
CA PHE A 86 -17.30 42.77 7.58
C PHE A 86 -15.86 42.25 7.44
N TYR A 87 -15.06 42.95 6.64
CA TYR A 87 -13.66 42.66 6.37
C TYR A 87 -12.79 43.82 6.85
N GLY A 88 -11.80 43.54 7.72
CA GLY A 88 -10.89 44.55 8.26
C GLY A 88 -9.87 45.05 7.24
N PHE A 89 -9.57 46.35 7.24
CA PHE A 89 -8.65 47.00 6.30
C PHE A 89 -7.93 48.22 6.91
N SER A 90 -6.78 48.63 6.34
CA SER A 90 -5.96 49.72 6.91
C SER A 90 -6.39 51.13 6.46
N ASP A 91 -6.01 52.16 7.21
CA ASP A 91 -6.29 53.57 6.89
C ASP A 91 -5.76 53.99 5.51
N ASP A 92 -4.67 53.39 5.04
CA ASP A 92 -4.07 53.64 3.71
C ASP A 92 -4.93 53.14 2.54
N GLN A 93 -5.91 52.28 2.82
CA GLN A 93 -6.81 51.69 1.81
C GLN A 93 -8.17 52.41 1.73
N LEU A 94 -8.40 53.44 2.55
CA LEU A 94 -9.54 54.36 2.41
C LEU A 94 -9.40 55.23 1.15
N THR A 95 -10.52 55.52 0.47
CA THR A 95 -10.51 56.54 -0.59
C THR A 95 -10.28 57.94 0.02
N PRO A 96 -9.85 58.95 -0.76
CA PRO A 96 -9.71 60.31 -0.25
C PRO A 96 -11.02 60.91 0.30
N GLU A 97 -12.16 60.46 -0.23
CA GLU A 97 -13.50 60.87 0.18
C GLU A 97 -13.91 60.16 1.47
N ASP A 98 -13.77 58.83 1.55
CA ASP A 98 -14.03 58.08 2.78
C ASP A 98 -13.11 58.50 3.93
N LYS A 99 -11.84 58.82 3.64
CA LYS A 99 -10.89 59.34 4.64
C LYS A 99 -11.35 60.69 5.20
N LYS A 100 -11.89 61.58 4.35
CA LYS A 100 -12.43 62.88 4.77
C LYS A 100 -13.71 62.73 5.60
N ASP A 101 -14.56 61.74 5.29
CA ASP A 101 -15.82 61.52 6.00
C ASP A 101 -15.64 60.76 7.33
N LEU A 102 -14.65 59.85 7.40
CA LEU A 102 -14.47 58.96 8.55
C LEU A 102 -13.33 59.37 9.49
N ILE A 103 -12.27 60.02 9.00
CA ILE A 103 -11.10 60.41 9.80
C ILE A 103 -11.05 61.93 10.00
N LEU A 104 -11.00 62.35 11.26
CA LEU A 104 -10.72 63.74 11.62
C LEU A 104 -9.21 64.00 11.43
N ASP A 105 -8.82 64.54 10.28
CA ASP A 105 -7.41 64.75 9.93
C ASP A 105 -6.76 65.85 10.79
N LYS A 106 -6.22 65.42 11.93
CA LYS A 106 -5.48 66.26 12.88
C LYS A 106 -4.31 67.01 12.22
N SER A 107 -3.61 66.41 11.24
CA SER A 107 -2.45 67.07 10.61
C SER A 107 -2.89 68.21 9.71
N ALA A 108 -3.99 68.04 8.97
CA ALA A 108 -4.60 69.11 8.18
C ALA A 108 -5.14 70.26 9.06
N ILE A 109 -5.62 69.95 10.27
CA ILE A 109 -6.06 70.95 11.26
C ILE A 109 -4.85 71.70 11.85
N GLU A 110 -3.78 70.99 12.23
CA GLU A 110 -2.53 71.59 12.72
C GLU A 110 -1.87 72.50 11.65
N GLU A 111 -1.87 72.10 10.36
CA GLU A 111 -1.33 72.91 9.26
C GLU A 111 -2.21 74.11 8.90
N GLN A 112 -3.51 74.10 9.21
CA GLN A 112 -4.36 75.28 9.07
C GLN A 112 -4.05 76.31 10.16
N PHE A 113 -3.92 75.88 11.41
CA PHE A 113 -3.61 76.78 12.53
C PHE A 113 -2.17 77.27 12.56
N SER A 114 -1.22 76.59 11.89
CA SER A 114 0.17 77.07 11.77
C SER A 114 0.31 78.41 11.03
N LYS A 115 -0.77 78.90 10.40
CA LYS A 115 -0.83 80.14 9.59
C LYS A 115 -1.52 81.30 10.32
N CYS A 116 -1.91 81.14 11.59
CA CYS A 116 -2.61 82.16 12.38
C CYS A 116 -1.66 83.13 13.10
N GLU A 117 -1.71 84.42 12.77
CA GLU A 117 -0.77 85.42 13.29
C GLU A 117 -1.16 86.06 14.64
N SER A 118 -2.46 86.18 14.96
CA SER A 118 -2.91 86.89 16.17
C SER A 118 -2.90 86.03 17.43
N GLU A 119 -2.71 86.65 18.61
CA GLU A 119 -2.69 85.95 19.90
C GLU A 119 -4.04 85.34 20.28
N ASN A 120 -5.16 85.93 19.83
CA ASN A 120 -6.49 85.35 20.05
C ASN A 120 -6.67 84.10 19.18
N ASP A 121 -6.26 84.14 17.91
CA ASP A 121 -6.38 82.99 17.00
C ASP A 121 -5.47 81.83 17.47
N LYS A 122 -4.25 82.12 17.91
CA LYS A 122 -3.35 81.13 18.54
C LYS A 122 -3.96 80.52 19.80
N ARG A 123 -4.69 81.31 20.60
CA ARG A 123 -5.39 80.82 21.80
C ARG A 123 -6.56 79.90 21.42
N LEU A 124 -7.37 80.28 20.43
CA LEU A 124 -8.47 79.45 19.93
C LEU A 124 -7.95 78.14 19.30
N ALA A 125 -6.89 78.22 18.49
CA ALA A 125 -6.19 77.06 17.94
C ALA A 125 -5.69 76.10 19.04
N ASN A 126 -5.04 76.62 20.09
CA ASN A 126 -4.55 75.82 21.22
C ASN A 126 -5.70 75.14 21.99
N ILE A 127 -6.88 75.75 22.06
CA ILE A 127 -8.09 75.12 22.61
C ILE A 127 -8.56 73.99 21.68
N ILE A 128 -8.76 74.26 20.39
CA ILE A 128 -9.24 73.26 19.41
C ILE A 128 -8.29 72.05 19.35
N LEU A 129 -6.97 72.26 19.28
CA LEU A 129 -5.96 71.20 19.26
C LEU A 129 -5.91 70.38 20.56
N LYS A 130 -6.38 70.92 21.69
CA LYS A 130 -6.57 70.17 22.95
C LYS A 130 -7.93 69.50 23.07
N SER A 131 -8.95 70.00 22.37
CA SER A 131 -10.28 69.39 22.29
C SER A 131 -10.33 68.16 21.38
N LEU A 132 -9.42 68.05 20.41
CA LEU A 132 -9.33 66.90 19.51
C LEU A 132 -9.36 65.55 20.27
N PRO A 133 -10.17 64.57 19.82
CA PRO A 133 -10.15 63.22 20.38
C PRO A 133 -8.76 62.59 20.21
N LYS A 134 -8.20 62.09 21.32
CA LYS A 134 -6.96 61.33 21.32
C LYS A 134 -7.27 59.85 21.14
N ILE A 135 -7.13 59.37 19.92
CA ILE A 135 -7.34 57.96 19.58
C ILE A 135 -6.23 57.11 20.21
N VAL A 136 -6.63 56.08 20.96
CA VAL A 136 -5.79 55.06 21.59
C VAL A 136 -5.65 53.85 20.67
N ASP A 137 -6.73 53.47 19.99
CA ASP A 137 -6.80 52.37 19.03
C ASP A 137 -7.93 52.62 18.03
N SER A 138 -7.84 52.10 16.81
CA SER A 138 -8.86 52.25 15.77
C SER A 138 -8.80 51.18 14.68
N GLY A 139 -9.95 50.77 14.15
CA GLY A 139 -10.04 49.82 13.04
C GLY A 139 -11.16 50.15 12.05
N ASN A 140 -10.90 49.92 10.76
CA ASN A 140 -11.89 50.02 9.68
C ASN A 140 -12.32 48.63 9.23
N PHE A 141 -13.61 48.50 8.90
CA PHE A 141 -14.21 47.28 8.37
C PHE A 141 -15.16 47.64 7.24
N VAL A 142 -15.09 46.95 6.11
CA VAL A 142 -15.99 47.15 4.95
C VAL A 142 -16.82 45.90 4.73
N SER A 143 -18.10 46.06 4.38
CA SER A 143 -18.93 44.93 3.97
C SER A 143 -19.07 44.82 2.46
N GLU A 144 -18.64 43.68 1.91
CA GLU A 144 -18.65 43.36 0.48
C GLU A 144 -20.04 43.54 -0.16
N GLY A 145 -21.09 43.02 0.49
CA GLY A 145 -22.43 42.96 -0.08
C GLY A 145 -23.22 44.28 -0.03
N THR A 146 -23.07 45.06 1.05
CA THR A 146 -23.82 46.31 1.26
C THR A 146 -23.00 47.58 1.00
N LYS A 147 -21.67 47.44 0.84
CA LYS A 147 -20.69 48.55 0.77
C LYS A 147 -20.70 49.46 2.00
N THR A 148 -21.28 49.01 3.12
CA THR A 148 -21.21 49.72 4.40
C THR A 148 -19.78 49.69 4.92
N ILE A 149 -19.21 50.86 5.20
CA ILE A 149 -17.95 51.03 5.92
C ILE A 149 -18.28 51.33 7.39
N LEU A 150 -17.63 50.59 8.28
CA LEU A 150 -17.71 50.67 9.73
C LEU A 150 -16.31 51.05 10.25
N ARG A 151 -16.17 52.20 10.91
CA ARG A 151 -14.94 52.59 11.60
C ARG A 151 -15.20 52.68 13.10
N VAL A 152 -14.34 52.04 13.89
CA VAL A 152 -14.39 52.04 15.36
C VAL A 152 -13.13 52.73 15.87
N GLU A 153 -13.29 53.69 16.78
CA GLU A 153 -12.19 54.45 17.40
C GLU A 153 -12.36 54.44 18.92
N ILE A 154 -11.30 54.15 19.67
CA ILE A 154 -11.26 54.21 21.13
C ILE A 154 -10.46 55.46 21.52
N CYS A 155 -10.98 56.29 22.42
CA CYS A 155 -10.37 57.57 22.78
C CYS A 155 -10.10 57.71 24.29
N GLU A 156 -9.05 58.47 24.64
CA GLU A 156 -8.78 58.86 26.05
C GLU A 156 -9.97 59.62 26.67
N PRO A 157 -10.16 59.52 28.01
CA PRO A 157 -11.15 60.34 28.71
C PRO A 157 -10.77 61.83 28.67
N VAL A 158 -11.80 62.68 28.66
CA VAL A 158 -11.67 64.14 28.72
C VAL A 158 -11.28 64.60 30.12
N ILE A 159 -11.85 63.99 31.17
CA ILE A 159 -11.49 64.24 32.57
C ILE A 159 -10.56 63.10 33.03
N PRO A 160 -9.26 63.36 33.25
CA PRO A 160 -8.35 62.35 33.76
C PRO A 160 -8.84 61.80 35.11
N GLN A 161 -8.71 60.49 35.30
CA GLN A 161 -9.23 59.79 36.49
C GLN A 161 -8.73 60.37 37.83
N MET A 162 -7.54 60.99 37.84
CA MET A 162 -6.99 61.67 39.02
C MET A 162 -7.78 62.92 39.43
N GLU A 163 -8.43 63.63 38.50
CA GLU A 163 -9.28 64.78 38.80
C GLU A 163 -10.56 64.33 39.53
N PHE A 164 -11.12 63.17 39.16
CA PHE A 164 -12.31 62.64 39.83
C PHE A 164 -12.06 62.31 41.31
N LYS A 165 -10.81 62.01 41.71
CA LYS A 165 -10.45 61.79 43.13
C LYS A 165 -10.64 63.05 43.98
N ALA A 166 -10.56 64.25 43.41
CA ALA A 166 -10.87 65.49 44.13
C ALA A 166 -12.34 65.59 44.58
N PHE A 167 -13.23 64.72 44.05
CA PHE A 167 -14.63 64.60 44.44
C PHE A 167 -14.88 63.46 45.44
N GLU A 168 -13.85 62.76 45.91
CA GLU A 168 -13.97 61.86 47.07
C GLU A 168 -14.31 62.65 48.35
N ASN A 169 -15.00 62.02 49.30
CA ASN A 169 -15.48 62.71 50.50
C ASN A 169 -14.33 63.30 51.34
N SER A 170 -13.16 62.65 51.36
CA SER A 170 -11.93 63.13 51.99
C SER A 170 -11.47 64.49 51.46
N GLU A 171 -11.40 64.65 50.13
CA GLU A 171 -10.96 65.89 49.50
C GLU A 171 -12.05 66.98 49.51
N ILE A 172 -13.33 66.59 49.57
CA ILE A 172 -14.43 67.51 49.83
C ILE A 172 -14.36 68.06 51.27
N GLU A 173 -14.13 67.20 52.27
CA GLU A 173 -13.96 67.60 53.68
C GLU A 173 -12.70 68.44 53.89
N SER A 174 -11.60 68.11 53.19
CA SER A 174 -10.36 68.90 53.14
C SER A 174 -10.62 70.32 52.62
N ARG A 175 -11.23 70.45 51.44
CA ARG A 175 -11.55 71.76 50.82
C ARG A 175 -12.55 72.58 51.65
N LEU A 176 -13.57 71.93 52.22
CA LEU A 176 -14.52 72.58 53.14
C LEU A 176 -13.82 73.07 54.42
N THR A 177 -12.88 72.31 54.97
CA THR A 177 -12.11 72.70 56.17
C THR A 177 -11.17 73.86 55.87
N ALA A 178 -10.49 73.85 54.71
CA ALA A 178 -9.67 74.96 54.25
C ALA A 178 -10.50 76.26 54.11
N TYR A 179 -11.67 76.16 53.47
CA TYR A 179 -12.62 77.27 53.29
C TYR A 179 -13.21 77.79 54.61
N MET A 180 -13.49 76.92 55.57
CA MET A 180 -13.85 77.35 56.93
C MET A 180 -12.70 78.06 57.64
N SER A 181 -11.45 77.65 57.40
CA SER A 181 -10.28 78.29 58.01
C SER A 181 -9.98 79.69 57.46
N THR A 182 -10.40 80.02 56.23
CA THR A 182 -10.31 81.38 55.69
C THR A 182 -11.44 82.25 56.24
N ILE A 183 -12.71 81.80 56.18
CA ILE A 183 -13.85 82.52 56.78
C ILE A 183 -13.58 82.86 58.25
N THR A 184 -13.08 81.90 59.04
CA THR A 184 -12.87 82.09 60.49
C THR A 184 -11.80 83.15 60.81
N LYS A 185 -10.87 83.42 59.87
CA LYS A 185 -9.87 84.50 60.00
C LYS A 185 -10.45 85.87 59.65
N GLU A 186 -11.41 85.93 58.74
CA GLU A 186 -12.01 87.18 58.24
C GLU A 186 -13.23 87.62 59.09
N HIS A 187 -14.04 86.67 59.56
CA HIS A 187 -15.32 86.91 60.24
C HIS A 187 -15.56 85.91 61.42
N PRO A 188 -15.08 86.22 62.64
CA PRO A 188 -15.13 85.26 63.77
C PRO A 188 -16.55 85.00 64.33
N ASP A 189 -17.49 85.94 64.20
CA ASP A 189 -18.78 85.90 64.92
C ASP A 189 -19.94 85.14 64.22
N LYS A 190 -19.66 84.36 63.17
CA LYS A 190 -20.70 83.64 62.40
C LYS A 190 -20.57 82.12 62.48
N ASN A 191 -21.36 81.52 63.36
CA ASN A 191 -21.58 80.06 63.44
C ASN A 191 -22.35 79.51 62.20
N LEU A 192 -21.69 79.46 61.05
CA LEU A 192 -22.24 78.87 59.82
C LEU A 192 -22.27 77.33 59.93
N ARG A 193 -23.44 76.75 60.21
CA ARG A 193 -23.68 75.31 60.05
C ARG A 193 -23.83 74.95 58.56
N VAL A 194 -22.72 74.92 57.82
CA VAL A 194 -22.68 74.32 56.48
C VAL A 194 -22.71 72.80 56.64
N LYS A 195 -23.63 72.15 55.92
CA LYS A 195 -23.67 70.69 55.79
C LYS A 195 -22.58 70.28 54.80
N VAL A 196 -21.78 69.26 55.12
CA VAL A 196 -20.82 68.65 54.18
C VAL A 196 -21.59 68.21 52.92
N PRO A 197 -21.23 68.69 51.71
CA PRO A 197 -21.89 68.27 50.48
C PRO A 197 -21.45 66.85 50.12
N SER A 198 -22.31 66.09 49.45
CA SER A 198 -21.91 64.77 48.94
C SER A 198 -21.15 64.90 47.62
N THR A 199 -20.35 63.89 47.25
CA THR A 199 -19.79 63.73 45.90
C THR A 199 -20.83 63.99 44.80
N LEU A 200 -22.06 63.50 44.98
CA LEU A 200 -23.16 63.69 44.04
C LEU A 200 -23.60 65.16 43.92
N ASP A 201 -23.54 65.96 44.98
CA ASP A 201 -23.88 67.38 44.96
C ASP A 201 -22.76 68.24 44.33
N CYS A 202 -21.51 67.82 44.50
CA CYS A 202 -20.34 68.39 43.82
C CYS A 202 -20.40 68.10 42.31
N LEU A 203 -20.67 66.85 41.90
CA LEU A 203 -20.84 66.48 40.49
C LEU A 203 -22.09 67.15 39.85
N LYS A 204 -23.21 67.28 40.57
CA LYS A 204 -24.36 68.10 40.14
C LYS A 204 -24.02 69.59 39.96
N THR A 205 -22.91 70.06 40.54
CA THR A 205 -22.44 71.44 40.38
C THR A 205 -21.53 71.54 39.15
N LEU A 206 -20.61 70.59 38.97
CA LEU A 206 -19.80 70.45 37.76
C LEU A 206 -20.69 70.30 36.51
N TYR A 207 -21.67 69.38 36.51
CA TYR A 207 -22.62 69.22 35.40
C TYR A 207 -23.33 70.53 35.04
N ARG A 208 -23.76 71.32 36.05
CA ARG A 208 -24.42 72.63 35.82
C ARG A 208 -23.49 73.70 35.27
N ILE A 209 -22.19 73.59 35.51
CA ILE A 209 -21.17 74.47 34.91
C ILE A 209 -20.89 74.05 33.47
N LEU A 210 -20.69 72.75 33.21
CA LEU A 210 -20.37 72.21 31.89
C LEU A 210 -21.56 72.24 30.91
N SER A 211 -22.80 72.20 31.40
CA SER A 211 -24.00 72.49 30.60
C SER A 211 -24.25 73.99 30.38
N GLY A 212 -23.51 74.87 31.09
CA GLY A 212 -23.59 76.32 30.95
C GLY A 212 -23.38 76.82 29.52
N PRO A 213 -22.27 76.47 28.83
CA PRO A 213 -22.03 76.81 27.42
C PRO A 213 -23.21 76.48 26.50
N PHE A 214 -23.68 75.23 26.49
CA PHE A 214 -24.75 74.76 25.62
C PHE A 214 -26.09 75.50 25.81
N ASN A 215 -26.39 75.95 27.03
CA ASN A 215 -27.61 76.70 27.33
C ASN A 215 -27.53 78.20 26.95
N ASN A 216 -26.43 78.67 26.34
CA ASN A 216 -26.23 80.07 25.98
C ASN A 216 -25.57 80.24 24.58
N ILE A 217 -25.69 79.25 23.67
CA ILE A 217 -25.06 79.24 22.33
C ILE A 217 -25.33 80.54 21.55
N ASP A 218 -26.60 80.94 21.43
CA ASP A 218 -27.01 82.17 20.71
C ASP A 218 -26.90 83.47 21.55
N SER A 219 -26.44 83.38 22.81
CA SER A 219 -26.44 84.54 23.72
C SER A 219 -25.15 85.35 23.61
N ALA A 220 -25.28 86.59 23.11
CA ALA A 220 -24.21 87.59 23.19
C ALA A 220 -23.71 87.82 24.64
N TYR A 221 -24.54 87.50 25.65
CA TYR A 221 -24.22 87.63 27.07
C TYR A 221 -23.98 86.26 27.72
N SER A 222 -22.71 85.92 27.95
CA SER A 222 -22.33 84.72 28.71
C SER A 222 -22.50 84.96 30.21
N LYS A 223 -23.03 83.97 30.93
CA LYS A 223 -23.14 84.02 32.40
C LYS A 223 -21.78 83.66 33.02
N THR A 224 -21.05 84.65 33.49
CA THR A 224 -19.80 84.46 34.25
C THR A 224 -20.08 83.81 35.60
N LEU A 225 -19.16 82.95 36.05
CA LEU A 225 -19.13 82.46 37.43
C LEU A 225 -18.34 83.46 38.27
N LYS A 226 -18.84 83.77 39.48
CA LYS A 226 -18.18 84.69 40.42
C LYS A 226 -17.90 83.96 41.74
N PRO A 227 -16.75 83.26 41.86
CA PRO A 227 -16.47 82.36 42.99
C PRO A 227 -16.63 83.02 44.36
N GLU A 228 -16.30 84.32 44.47
CA GLU A 228 -16.39 85.13 45.69
C GLU A 228 -17.84 85.35 46.15
N ARG A 229 -18.80 85.48 45.22
CA ARG A 229 -20.23 85.67 45.56
C ARG A 229 -20.97 84.37 45.85
N SER A 230 -20.48 83.25 45.35
CA SER A 230 -21.12 81.94 45.47
C SER A 230 -20.23 80.96 46.26
N PRO A 231 -20.31 80.94 47.61
CA PRO A 231 -19.41 80.15 48.46
C PRO A 231 -19.44 78.66 48.13
N ILE A 232 -20.62 78.18 47.70
CA ILE A 232 -20.88 76.81 47.24
C ILE A 232 -19.87 76.36 46.17
N LEU A 233 -19.45 77.23 45.24
CA LEU A 233 -18.52 76.83 44.18
C LEU A 233 -17.14 76.46 44.76
N GLN A 234 -16.63 77.23 45.72
CA GLN A 234 -15.28 77.07 46.26
C GLN A 234 -15.07 75.76 47.03
N PHE A 235 -16.11 75.25 47.70
CA PHE A 235 -16.04 73.98 48.43
C PHE A 235 -16.70 72.79 47.70
N HIS A 236 -17.42 73.02 46.59
CA HIS A 236 -17.87 71.92 45.71
C HIS A 236 -16.80 71.53 44.68
N LEU A 237 -16.13 72.51 44.07
CA LEU A 237 -15.26 72.31 42.90
C LEU A 237 -13.87 72.96 43.12
N ASP A 238 -12.80 72.27 42.70
CA ASP A 238 -11.50 72.95 42.51
C ASP A 238 -11.57 73.77 41.22
N LEU A 239 -11.30 75.07 41.32
CA LEU A 239 -11.47 76.01 40.21
C LEU A 239 -10.35 75.89 39.17
N ASP A 240 -9.22 75.25 39.48
CA ASP A 240 -8.16 74.97 38.51
C ASP A 240 -8.66 74.09 37.34
N ILE A 241 -9.53 73.11 37.61
CA ILE A 241 -10.06 72.21 36.57
C ILE A 241 -10.79 72.98 35.45
N LEU A 242 -11.47 74.08 35.81
CA LEU A 242 -12.18 74.94 34.85
C LEU A 242 -11.20 75.68 33.94
N LEU A 243 -10.05 76.12 34.47
CA LEU A 243 -9.02 76.83 33.71
C LEU A 243 -8.19 75.86 32.85
N ARG A 244 -7.78 74.73 33.42
CA ARG A 244 -6.83 73.77 32.83
C ARG A 244 -7.46 72.80 31.83
N ILE A 245 -8.67 72.32 32.11
CA ILE A 245 -9.36 71.31 31.27
C ILE A 245 -10.49 71.94 30.47
N PHE A 246 -11.29 72.83 31.06
CA PHE A 246 -12.46 73.42 30.41
C PHE A 246 -12.24 74.83 29.83
N PHE A 247 -10.99 75.29 29.76
CA PHE A 247 -10.55 76.50 29.05
C PHE A 247 -11.25 77.81 29.47
N PHE A 248 -11.80 77.89 30.69
CA PHE A 248 -12.43 79.11 31.20
C PHE A 248 -11.42 80.28 31.22
N LYS A 249 -11.90 81.48 30.90
CA LYS A 249 -11.11 82.72 30.93
C LYS A 249 -11.26 83.35 32.32
N LYS A 250 -10.13 83.67 32.98
CA LYS A 250 -10.13 84.51 34.19
C LYS A 250 -10.07 85.97 33.76
N ASN A 251 -11.11 86.74 34.06
CA ASN A 251 -11.18 88.17 33.76
C ASN A 251 -10.94 88.93 35.08
N GLU A 252 -9.93 89.80 35.10
CA GLU A 252 -9.48 90.54 36.31
C GLU A 252 -9.79 92.05 36.25
N ASP A 253 -10.53 92.50 35.23
CA ASP A 253 -10.85 93.92 34.98
C ASP A 253 -11.89 94.53 35.96
N GLY A 254 -12.24 93.79 37.02
CA GLY A 254 -13.20 94.17 38.05
C GLY A 254 -12.69 93.90 39.46
N SER A 255 -13.40 94.40 40.47
CA SER A 255 -13.00 94.26 41.89
C SER A 255 -13.27 92.87 42.51
N GLU A 256 -13.58 91.87 41.69
CA GLU A 256 -13.86 90.48 42.03
C GLU A 256 -13.37 89.60 40.86
N VAL A 257 -12.90 88.38 41.13
CA VAL A 257 -12.50 87.44 40.07
C VAL A 257 -13.74 86.88 39.35
N GLU A 258 -13.79 87.04 38.04
CA GLU A 258 -14.81 86.42 37.18
C GLU A 258 -14.21 85.32 36.30
N LEU A 259 -14.93 84.19 36.19
CA LEU A 259 -14.61 83.08 35.29
C LEU A 259 -15.64 83.01 34.17
N GLU A 260 -15.21 83.26 32.94
CA GLU A 260 -16.04 83.19 31.73
C GLU A 260 -15.86 81.84 31.01
N PRO A 261 -16.94 81.12 30.67
CA PRO A 261 -16.85 79.89 29.88
C PRO A 261 -16.39 80.18 28.43
N PRO A 262 -15.81 79.19 27.72
CA PRO A 262 -15.65 79.29 26.27
C PRO A 262 -17.01 79.41 25.58
N ARG A 263 -17.08 80.20 24.51
CA ARG A 263 -18.26 80.38 23.65
C ARG A 263 -18.05 79.54 22.40
N PHE A 264 -19.00 78.66 22.06
CA PHE A 264 -18.77 77.70 20.97
C PHE A 264 -18.70 78.36 19.58
N HIS A 265 -19.48 79.43 19.36
CA HIS A 265 -19.44 80.23 18.14
C HIS A 265 -18.07 80.91 17.87
N ASP A 266 -17.25 81.17 18.90
CA ASP A 266 -15.89 81.75 18.74
C ASP A 266 -14.96 80.83 17.92
N PHE A 267 -15.27 79.53 17.79
CA PHE A 267 -14.45 78.54 17.06
C PHE A 267 -14.85 78.34 15.58
N GLY A 268 -15.94 79.00 15.12
CA GLY A 268 -16.39 78.95 13.72
C GLY A 268 -16.61 77.52 13.20
N GLY A 269 -15.98 77.16 12.07
CA GLY A 269 -16.13 75.83 11.46
C GLY A 269 -15.67 74.65 12.35
N PHE A 270 -14.92 74.92 13.42
CA PHE A 270 -14.45 73.91 14.38
C PHE A 270 -15.29 73.83 15.66
N GLU A 271 -16.43 74.55 15.72
CA GLU A 271 -17.40 74.51 16.83
C GLU A 271 -17.72 73.06 17.26
N HIS A 272 -17.94 72.17 16.28
CA HIS A 272 -18.25 70.76 16.51
C HIS A 272 -17.22 70.02 17.40
N ILE A 273 -15.92 70.28 17.22
CA ILE A 273 -14.83 69.63 18.00
C ILE A 273 -14.90 70.06 19.48
N CYS A 274 -15.16 71.35 19.71
CA CYS A 274 -15.26 71.89 21.07
C CYS A 274 -16.57 71.49 21.75
N THR A 275 -17.69 71.38 21.01
CA THR A 275 -18.94 70.82 21.57
C THR A 275 -18.78 69.34 21.91
N GLU A 276 -18.21 68.53 21.02
CA GLU A 276 -17.97 67.09 21.21
C GLU A 276 -17.11 66.84 22.47
N TYR A 277 -16.00 67.58 22.63
CA TYR A 277 -15.15 67.52 23.83
C TYR A 277 -15.91 67.81 25.13
N PHE A 278 -16.75 68.85 25.13
CA PHE A 278 -17.59 69.17 26.29
C PHE A 278 -18.69 68.14 26.54
N THR A 279 -19.29 67.56 25.49
CA THR A 279 -20.30 66.50 25.64
C THR A 279 -19.70 65.20 26.13
N ARG A 280 -18.52 64.80 25.64
CA ARG A 280 -17.76 63.65 26.16
C ARG A 280 -17.45 63.81 27.66
N ALA A 281 -17.08 65.01 28.11
CA ALA A 281 -16.93 65.32 29.55
C ALA A 281 -18.26 65.26 30.33
N LEU A 282 -19.37 65.76 29.75
CA LEU A 282 -20.70 65.67 30.37
C LEU A 282 -21.14 64.21 30.53
N GLN A 283 -20.89 63.36 29.54
CA GLN A 283 -21.20 61.94 29.58
C GLN A 283 -20.41 61.21 30.69
N GLU A 284 -19.11 61.49 30.85
CA GLU A 284 -18.31 60.95 31.95
C GLU A 284 -18.90 61.30 33.33
N VAL A 285 -19.25 62.57 33.54
CA VAL A 285 -19.86 63.05 34.79
C VAL A 285 -21.22 62.40 35.03
N LEU A 286 -22.08 62.29 34.00
CA LEU A 286 -23.39 61.65 34.11
C LEU A 286 -23.28 60.14 34.42
N TYR A 287 -22.31 59.44 33.84
CA TYR A 287 -22.06 58.03 34.18
C TYR A 287 -21.69 57.87 35.65
N ILE A 288 -20.69 58.62 36.15
CA ILE A 288 -20.26 58.53 37.55
C ILE A 288 -21.40 58.91 38.51
N MET A 289 -22.23 59.90 38.15
CA MET A 289 -23.44 60.23 38.92
C MET A 289 -24.46 59.08 38.97
N SER A 290 -24.64 58.32 37.88
CA SER A 290 -25.53 57.14 37.85
C SER A 290 -25.00 55.98 38.70
N VAL A 291 -23.67 55.79 38.74
CA VAL A 291 -23.01 54.78 39.59
C VAL A 291 -23.18 55.12 41.08
N LEU A 292 -23.00 56.39 41.45
CA LEU A 292 -23.16 56.88 42.82
C LEU A 292 -24.62 56.89 43.31
N SER A 293 -25.60 56.87 42.40
CA SER A 293 -27.01 56.84 42.76
C SER A 293 -27.85 56.20 41.64
N PRO A 294 -28.17 54.89 41.73
CA PRO A 294 -28.91 54.16 40.70
C PRO A 294 -30.32 54.72 40.40
N ASN A 295 -30.89 55.49 41.33
CA ASN A 295 -32.19 56.16 41.17
C ASN A 295 -32.07 57.59 40.62
N CYS A 296 -30.86 58.10 40.35
CA CYS A 296 -30.60 59.46 39.87
C CYS A 296 -30.72 59.55 38.34
N SER A 297 -31.84 59.09 37.78
CA SER A 297 -32.18 59.22 36.35
C SER A 297 -32.55 60.64 35.91
N SER A 298 -32.50 61.64 36.80
CA SER A 298 -32.85 63.02 36.49
C SER A 298 -32.06 64.07 37.29
N ILE A 299 -31.81 65.22 36.64
CA ILE A 299 -31.14 66.39 37.22
C ILE A 299 -31.93 67.65 36.81
N GLY A 300 -32.89 68.06 37.65
CA GLY A 300 -33.79 69.17 37.33
C GLY A 300 -34.72 68.80 36.18
N HIS A 301 -34.48 69.36 34.99
CA HIS A 301 -35.22 69.02 33.76
C HIS A 301 -34.54 67.95 32.90
N LEU A 302 -33.26 67.65 33.14
CA LEU A 302 -32.58 66.53 32.48
C LEU A 302 -33.19 65.22 32.99
N GLN A 303 -33.50 64.32 32.06
CA GLN A 303 -33.72 62.89 32.28
C GLN A 303 -32.73 62.12 31.41
N PHE A 304 -32.06 61.12 31.97
CA PHE A 304 -31.08 60.32 31.22
C PHE A 304 -31.12 58.85 31.61
N LYS A 305 -30.73 57.99 30.66
CA LYS A 305 -30.69 56.54 30.78
C LYS A 305 -29.34 56.01 30.30
N VAL A 306 -28.76 55.14 31.11
CA VAL A 306 -27.63 54.28 30.79
C VAL A 306 -28.17 53.05 30.03
N ASP A 307 -27.74 52.82 28.77
CA ASP A 307 -28.04 51.57 28.05
C ASP A 307 -26.76 50.76 27.76
N PRO A 308 -26.55 49.61 28.43
CA PRO A 308 -25.45 48.69 28.14
C PRO A 308 -25.71 47.77 26.94
N ASN A 309 -26.95 47.74 26.40
CA ASN A 309 -27.32 46.83 25.32
C ASN A 309 -26.98 47.37 23.92
N LEU A 310 -26.48 48.61 23.82
CA LEU A 310 -26.12 49.30 22.58
C LEU A 310 -27.25 49.29 21.54
N THR A 311 -28.50 49.42 22.00
CA THR A 311 -29.70 49.07 21.21
C THR A 311 -29.76 49.84 19.87
N PHE A 312 -29.44 51.14 19.89
CA PHE A 312 -29.47 52.02 18.72
C PHE A 312 -28.38 51.71 17.68
N LEU A 313 -27.20 51.28 18.13
CA LEU A 313 -26.10 50.88 17.26
C LEU A 313 -26.45 49.59 16.51
N PHE A 314 -27.06 48.61 17.18
CA PHE A 314 -27.53 47.39 16.52
C PHE A 314 -28.70 47.66 15.56
N THR A 315 -29.65 48.55 15.89
CA THR A 315 -30.74 48.90 14.96
C THR A 315 -30.24 49.63 13.71
N ALA A 316 -29.08 50.30 13.75
CA ALA A 316 -28.53 51.01 12.60
C ALA A 316 -28.28 50.09 11.39
N PHE A 317 -27.75 48.89 11.62
CA PHE A 317 -27.43 47.93 10.55
C PHE A 317 -28.66 47.30 9.86
N GLY A 318 -29.86 47.39 10.45
CA GLY A 318 -31.12 46.98 9.81
C GLY A 318 -31.28 45.46 9.57
N GLU A 319 -30.46 44.63 10.21
CA GLU A 319 -30.34 43.20 9.92
C GLU A 319 -31.55 42.38 10.38
N SER A 320 -31.85 41.30 9.65
CA SER A 320 -33.02 40.44 9.88
C SER A 320 -33.01 39.69 11.22
N ASP A 321 -31.83 39.45 11.81
CA ASP A 321 -31.63 38.71 13.06
C ASP A 321 -31.49 39.61 14.31
N LEU A 322 -31.70 40.92 14.19
CA LEU A 322 -31.54 41.95 15.25
C LEU A 322 -32.03 41.53 16.65
N GLN A 323 -33.21 40.93 16.76
CA GLN A 323 -33.78 40.51 18.06
C GLN A 323 -32.97 39.37 18.71
N THR A 324 -32.40 38.48 17.90
CA THR A 324 -31.48 37.42 18.35
C THR A 324 -30.14 38.02 18.75
N GLN A 325 -29.60 38.96 17.96
CA GLN A 325 -28.35 39.66 18.28
C GLN A 325 -28.42 40.35 19.65
N LEU A 326 -29.44 41.16 19.89
CA LEU A 326 -29.64 41.87 21.16
C LEU A 326 -29.76 40.91 22.35
N LYS A 327 -30.48 39.79 22.17
CA LYS A 327 -30.61 38.74 23.18
C LYS A 327 -29.27 38.05 23.48
N CYS A 328 -28.44 37.81 22.47
CA CYS A 328 -27.11 37.22 22.63
C CYS A 328 -26.10 38.22 23.23
N TRP A 329 -26.17 39.50 22.84
CA TRP A 329 -25.35 40.59 23.40
C TRP A 329 -25.60 40.78 24.91
N ALA A 330 -26.88 40.83 25.32
CA ALA A 330 -27.25 40.89 26.74
C ALA A 330 -26.77 39.68 27.57
N ASN A 331 -26.38 38.58 26.91
CA ASN A 331 -25.87 37.34 27.51
C ASN A 331 -24.44 37.01 27.07
N TRP A 332 -23.65 37.98 26.61
CA TRP A 332 -22.32 37.78 26.01
C TRP A 332 -21.36 36.96 26.90
N GLY A 333 -21.42 37.14 28.22
CA GLY A 333 -20.60 36.37 29.17
C GLY A 333 -20.99 34.89 29.35
N LEU A 334 -22.21 34.51 28.96
CA LEU A 334 -22.69 33.11 28.95
C LEU A 334 -22.34 32.41 27.63
N TYR A 335 -22.41 33.15 26.50
CA TYR A 335 -22.03 32.66 25.18
C TYR A 335 -20.54 32.87 24.91
N GLN A 336 -19.69 32.24 25.74
CA GLN A 336 -18.24 32.30 25.58
C GLN A 336 -17.83 31.79 24.19
N TYR A 337 -17.13 32.64 23.42
CA TYR A 337 -16.64 32.30 22.08
C TYR A 337 -15.57 31.21 22.16
N ASN A 338 -16.02 29.97 21.96
CA ASN A 338 -15.14 28.82 21.85
C ASN A 338 -14.27 28.93 20.59
N LYS A 339 -13.06 28.37 20.62
CA LYS A 339 -12.06 28.42 19.55
C LYS A 339 -12.66 28.10 18.18
N GLY A 340 -13.57 27.13 18.06
CA GLY A 340 -14.24 26.80 16.79
C GLY A 340 -15.02 27.97 16.19
N PHE A 341 -15.94 28.56 16.97
CA PHE A 341 -16.73 29.73 16.54
C PHE A 341 -15.82 30.92 16.17
N THR A 342 -14.83 31.22 17.01
CA THR A 342 -13.84 32.28 16.75
C THR A 342 -13.04 32.04 15.47
N THR A 343 -12.68 30.78 15.19
CA THR A 343 -11.87 30.39 14.02
C THR A 343 -12.64 30.52 12.69
N LEU A 344 -13.96 30.35 12.70
CA LEU A 344 -14.83 30.58 11.54
C LEU A 344 -15.50 31.96 11.52
N SER A 345 -15.19 32.84 12.49
CA SER A 345 -15.88 34.13 12.67
C SER A 345 -17.41 33.99 12.76
N SER A 346 -17.87 32.89 13.37
CA SER A 346 -19.27 32.51 13.49
C SER A 346 -19.79 32.61 14.93
N ASN A 347 -21.09 32.42 15.15
CA ASN A 347 -21.70 32.39 16.48
C ASN A 347 -22.76 31.28 16.55
N ASN A 348 -23.05 30.77 17.75
CA ASN A 348 -23.96 29.65 18.01
C ASN A 348 -25.44 29.92 17.63
N TYR A 349 -25.80 31.17 17.32
CA TYR A 349 -27.14 31.53 16.83
C TYR A 349 -27.21 31.74 15.30
N TYR A 350 -26.08 31.61 14.57
CA TYR A 350 -26.08 31.70 13.12
C TYR A 350 -26.71 30.42 12.51
N PRO A 351 -27.52 30.53 11.45
CA PRO A 351 -28.10 29.36 10.78
C PRO A 351 -27.02 28.57 10.04
N ASP A 352 -27.21 27.24 9.95
CA ASP A 352 -26.30 26.28 9.31
C ASP A 352 -25.68 26.80 8.00
N GLY A 353 -26.52 27.22 7.04
CA GLY A 353 -26.07 27.75 5.75
C GLY A 353 -25.14 28.98 5.83
N LEU A 354 -25.27 29.84 6.85
CA LEU A 354 -24.34 30.96 7.07
C LEU A 354 -23.00 30.48 7.63
N VAL A 355 -23.00 29.45 8.49
CA VAL A 355 -21.76 28.83 9.00
C VAL A 355 -21.03 28.08 7.88
N ILE A 356 -21.77 27.42 6.99
CA ILE A 356 -21.24 26.79 5.76
C ILE A 356 -20.63 27.83 4.83
N GLU A 357 -21.31 28.97 4.59
CA GLU A 357 -20.76 30.04 3.74
C GLU A 357 -19.50 30.67 4.35
N LEU A 358 -19.47 30.87 5.68
CA LEU A 358 -18.29 31.36 6.39
C LEU A 358 -17.11 30.37 6.26
N TYR A 359 -17.33 29.07 6.46
CA TYR A 359 -16.30 28.04 6.24
C TYR A 359 -15.75 28.09 4.80
N ASN A 360 -16.62 28.12 3.80
CA ASN A 360 -16.22 28.18 2.39
C ASN A 360 -15.43 29.46 2.06
N ARG A 361 -15.81 30.61 2.64
CA ARG A 361 -15.04 31.87 2.53
C ARG A 361 -13.68 31.78 3.21
N MET A 362 -13.58 31.19 4.40
CA MET A 362 -12.30 31.03 5.11
C MET A 362 -11.34 30.11 4.34
N VAL A 363 -11.83 29.00 3.80
CA VAL A 363 -11.06 28.09 2.93
C VAL A 363 -10.59 28.79 1.65
N ALA A 364 -11.42 29.64 1.04
CA ALA A 364 -11.04 30.42 -0.14
C ALA A 364 -9.99 31.52 0.14
N LEU A 365 -9.85 31.96 1.40
CA LEU A 365 -8.86 32.95 1.83
C LEU A 365 -7.53 32.33 2.26
N ASP A 366 -7.56 31.17 2.94
CA ASP A 366 -6.37 30.42 3.36
C ASP A 366 -6.59 28.91 3.15
N THR A 367 -6.26 28.43 1.95
CA THR A 367 -6.39 27.02 1.57
C THR A 367 -5.49 26.10 2.41
N LEU A 368 -4.38 26.60 2.94
CA LEU A 368 -3.48 25.83 3.81
C LEU A 368 -4.12 25.60 5.20
N ALA A 369 -4.92 26.54 5.69
CA ALA A 369 -5.64 26.43 6.96
C ALA A 369 -6.93 25.58 6.91
N THR A 370 -7.30 25.03 5.75
CA THR A 370 -8.49 24.17 5.57
C THR A 370 -8.69 23.09 6.66
N PRO A 371 -7.67 22.34 7.12
CA PRO A 371 -7.84 21.35 8.20
C PRO A 371 -8.29 21.97 9.53
N ILE A 372 -7.87 23.20 9.84
CA ILE A 372 -8.25 23.92 11.06
C ILE A 372 -9.67 24.48 10.93
N PHE A 373 -10.03 24.96 9.74
CA PHE A 373 -11.41 25.37 9.46
C PHE A 373 -12.37 24.17 9.51
N LEU A 374 -11.93 22.96 9.14
CA LEU A 374 -12.74 21.75 9.22
C LEU A 374 -12.92 21.23 10.66
N ASP A 375 -11.87 21.27 11.49
CA ASP A 375 -11.98 21.05 12.94
C ASP A 375 -12.99 22.01 13.58
N ALA A 376 -12.90 23.30 13.22
CA ALA A 376 -13.80 24.33 13.70
C ALA A 376 -15.25 24.15 13.20
N LEU A 377 -15.44 23.74 11.94
CA LEU A 377 -16.75 23.42 11.37
C LEU A 377 -17.39 22.22 12.07
N THR A 378 -16.62 21.16 12.30
CA THR A 378 -17.07 19.95 13.02
C THR A 378 -17.45 20.27 14.47
N PHE A 379 -16.69 21.17 15.12
CA PHE A 379 -17.04 21.69 16.44
C PHE A 379 -18.36 22.48 16.43
N CYS A 380 -18.57 23.37 15.44
CA CYS A 380 -19.82 24.11 15.30
C CYS A 380 -21.01 23.18 15.00
N ALA A 381 -20.85 22.20 14.10
CA ALA A 381 -21.86 21.17 13.79
C ALA A 381 -22.29 20.39 15.03
N THR A 382 -21.33 20.05 15.89
CA THR A 382 -21.58 19.35 17.17
C THR A 382 -22.25 20.27 18.21
N SER A 383 -21.88 21.54 18.25
CA SER A 383 -22.32 22.51 19.28
C SER A 383 -23.70 23.12 19.00
N CYS A 384 -24.01 23.42 17.74
CA CYS A 384 -25.29 24.00 17.33
C CYS A 384 -26.39 22.93 17.18
N GLY A 385 -26.02 21.67 16.92
CA GLY A 385 -26.97 20.57 16.69
C GLY A 385 -27.71 20.62 15.34
N GLY A 386 -27.28 21.49 14.42
CA GLY A 386 -27.87 21.65 13.09
C GLY A 386 -27.61 20.46 12.18
N GLN A 387 -28.69 19.90 11.59
CA GLN A 387 -28.61 18.71 10.74
C GLN A 387 -27.92 18.99 9.41
N GLU A 388 -28.15 20.16 8.81
CA GLU A 388 -27.54 20.55 7.53
C GLU A 388 -26.02 20.73 7.71
N LEU A 389 -25.60 21.38 8.79
CA LEU A 389 -24.19 21.58 9.16
C LEU A 389 -23.47 20.25 9.45
N GLN A 390 -24.14 19.29 10.09
CA GLN A 390 -23.60 17.95 10.35
C GLN A 390 -23.49 17.10 9.07
N ILE A 391 -24.51 17.12 8.20
CA ILE A 391 -24.48 16.45 6.90
C ILE A 391 -23.35 17.03 6.03
N TYR A 392 -23.19 18.36 6.02
CA TYR A 392 -22.15 19.03 5.26
C TYR A 392 -20.74 18.65 5.75
N ALA A 393 -20.48 18.73 7.06
CA ALA A 393 -19.19 18.32 7.64
C ALA A 393 -18.86 16.84 7.36
N SER A 394 -19.85 15.95 7.46
CA SER A 394 -19.70 14.52 7.14
C SER A 394 -19.44 14.28 5.65
N THR A 395 -20.00 15.12 4.77
CA THR A 395 -19.79 15.06 3.31
C THR A 395 -18.38 15.50 2.92
N LEU A 396 -17.82 16.53 3.58
CA LEU A 396 -16.43 16.93 3.38
C LEU A 396 -15.45 15.82 3.83
N GLN A 397 -15.74 15.17 4.96
CA GLN A 397 -14.95 14.03 5.44
C GLN A 397 -15.02 12.82 4.47
N SER A 398 -16.18 12.51 3.88
CA SER A 398 -16.30 11.44 2.88
C SER A 398 -15.65 11.77 1.53
N GLN A 399 -15.43 13.05 1.23
CA GLN A 399 -14.60 13.52 0.11
C GLN A 399 -13.09 13.44 0.39
N GLY A 400 -12.68 12.97 1.58
CA GLY A 400 -11.28 12.80 1.95
C GLY A 400 -10.61 14.04 2.55
N LEU A 401 -11.38 15.08 2.93
CA LEU A 401 -10.85 16.21 3.69
C LEU A 401 -10.72 15.85 5.17
N ILE A 402 -9.60 16.28 5.79
CA ILE A 402 -9.15 15.79 7.10
C ILE A 402 -8.96 16.96 8.06
N GLY A 403 -9.42 16.79 9.29
CA GLY A 403 -9.26 17.76 10.37
C GLY A 403 -7.81 17.91 10.84
N PHE A 404 -7.42 19.09 11.33
CA PHE A 404 -6.04 19.35 11.78
C PHE A 404 -5.61 18.40 12.91
N GLN A 405 -6.50 18.10 13.86
CA GLN A 405 -6.23 17.13 14.92
C GLN A 405 -5.97 15.72 14.39
N GLU A 406 -6.78 15.26 13.43
CA GLU A 406 -6.63 13.92 12.84
C GLU A 406 -5.36 13.84 11.99
N LEU A 407 -5.10 14.84 11.14
CA LEU A 407 -3.89 14.94 10.34
C LEU A 407 -2.63 14.94 11.24
N ARG A 408 -2.63 15.74 12.32
CA ARG A 408 -1.54 15.74 13.31
C ARG A 408 -1.36 14.37 13.95
N SER A 409 -2.44 13.64 14.23
CA SER A 409 -2.33 12.26 14.75
C SER A 409 -1.67 11.29 13.75
N CYS A 410 -1.88 11.48 12.44
CA CYS A 410 -1.23 10.68 11.41
C CYS A 410 0.29 10.93 11.34
N PHE A 411 0.72 12.19 11.44
CA PHE A 411 2.15 12.54 11.52
C PHE A 411 2.81 12.00 12.80
N ILE A 412 2.14 12.11 13.96
CA ILE A 412 2.65 11.59 15.24
C ILE A 412 2.78 10.06 15.23
N LYS A 413 1.85 9.34 14.60
CA LYS A 413 1.97 7.89 14.37
C LYS A 413 3.20 7.52 13.55
N LEU A 414 3.65 8.38 12.64
CA LEU A 414 4.85 8.20 11.82
C LEU A 414 6.12 8.84 12.45
N GLY A 415 6.09 9.15 13.74
CA GLY A 415 7.26 9.63 14.50
C GLY A 415 7.58 11.13 14.37
N PHE A 416 6.71 11.92 13.75
CA PHE A 416 6.90 13.37 13.59
C PHE A 416 6.03 14.18 14.57
N GLU A 417 6.58 15.22 15.20
CA GLU A 417 5.82 16.16 16.05
C GLU A 417 5.63 17.55 15.40
N PRO A 418 4.77 17.68 14.36
CA PRO A 418 4.42 18.98 13.81
C PRO A 418 3.56 19.78 14.80
N ASN A 419 4.02 20.99 15.11
CA ASN A 419 3.33 21.94 15.99
C ASN A 419 2.60 23.06 15.22
N SER A 420 2.72 23.10 13.89
CA SER A 420 2.04 24.05 13.01
C SER A 420 1.77 23.45 11.63
N ILE A 421 0.89 24.08 10.84
CA ILE A 421 0.66 23.69 9.44
C ILE A 421 1.93 23.81 8.60
N LYS A 422 2.76 24.83 8.85
CA LYS A 422 4.04 25.02 8.13
C LYS A 422 4.99 23.84 8.37
N SER A 423 4.98 23.30 9.58
CA SER A 423 5.74 22.09 9.94
C SER A 423 5.24 20.82 9.23
N PHE A 424 4.00 20.78 8.73
CA PHE A 424 3.59 19.71 7.81
C PHE A 424 4.21 19.86 6.41
N ALA A 425 4.59 21.06 5.98
CA ALA A 425 5.15 21.31 4.64
C ALA A 425 6.68 21.10 4.60
N GLU A 426 7.34 21.17 5.76
CA GLU A 426 8.79 21.00 5.92
C GLU A 426 9.27 19.54 5.81
N ILE A 427 8.37 18.57 6.02
CA ILE A 427 8.68 17.12 6.00
C ILE A 427 8.52 16.60 4.55
N SER A 428 9.58 16.08 3.93
CA SER A 428 9.51 15.51 2.57
C SER A 428 8.68 14.21 2.48
N ASP A 429 8.18 13.89 1.28
CA ASP A 429 7.42 12.64 1.05
C ASP A 429 8.33 11.41 1.20
N GLU A 430 9.60 11.50 0.82
CA GLU A 430 10.60 10.46 0.99
C GLU A 430 10.87 10.15 2.48
N GLN A 431 10.90 11.18 3.33
CA GLN A 431 11.02 11.01 4.79
C GLN A 431 9.80 10.32 5.40
N LEU A 432 8.58 10.66 4.94
CA LEU A 432 7.36 9.97 5.35
C LEU A 432 7.39 8.49 4.95
N ILE A 433 7.74 8.20 3.69
CA ILE A 433 7.81 6.84 3.16
C ILE A 433 8.93 6.03 3.86
N SER A 434 10.06 6.65 4.22
CA SER A 434 11.10 5.97 5.00
C SER A 434 10.63 5.65 6.42
N SER A 435 10.12 6.64 7.15
CA SER A 435 9.64 6.43 8.53
C SER A 435 8.52 5.39 8.58
N TYR A 436 7.59 5.42 7.61
CA TYR A 436 6.56 4.40 7.46
C TYR A 436 7.12 2.99 7.29
N LYS A 437 8.16 2.80 6.46
CA LYS A 437 8.83 1.49 6.29
C LYS A 437 9.53 1.04 7.58
N ASP A 438 10.19 1.95 8.28
CA ASP A 438 10.84 1.65 9.57
C ASP A 438 9.80 1.25 10.64
N HIS A 439 8.67 1.96 10.72
CA HIS A 439 7.55 1.62 11.61
C HIS A 439 6.85 0.31 11.25
N LEU A 440 6.71 -0.04 9.95
CA LEU A 440 6.22 -1.34 9.51
C LEU A 440 7.12 -2.49 10.00
N VAL A 441 8.45 -2.36 9.85
CA VAL A 441 9.43 -3.37 10.29
C VAL A 441 9.42 -3.58 11.81
N LEU A 442 8.98 -2.57 12.58
CA LEU A 442 8.83 -2.62 14.03
C LEU A 442 7.45 -3.11 14.50
N SER A 443 6.43 -3.08 13.64
CA SER A 443 5.06 -3.50 13.95
C SER A 443 4.95 -4.99 14.27
N LYS A 444 3.95 -5.36 15.08
CA LYS A 444 3.74 -6.75 15.54
C LYS A 444 2.32 -7.27 15.32
N SER A 445 1.40 -6.40 14.90
CA SER A 445 0.00 -6.73 14.66
C SER A 445 -0.45 -6.18 13.30
N PRO A 446 -1.20 -6.95 12.48
CA PRO A 446 -1.75 -6.45 11.22
C PRO A 446 -2.57 -5.15 11.38
N ALA A 447 -3.27 -4.99 12.51
CA ALA A 447 -4.04 -3.79 12.81
C ALA A 447 -3.17 -2.53 13.01
N GLU A 448 -1.91 -2.68 13.44
CA GLU A 448 -0.95 -1.58 13.52
C GLU A 448 -0.53 -1.16 12.10
N SER A 449 -0.16 -2.13 11.26
CA SER A 449 0.22 -1.89 9.85
C SER A 449 -0.89 -1.20 9.06
N SER A 450 -2.14 -1.64 9.18
CA SER A 450 -3.28 -0.99 8.52
C SER A 450 -3.58 0.40 9.07
N SER A 451 -3.35 0.65 10.37
CA SER A 451 -3.41 2.00 10.96
C SER A 451 -2.31 2.93 10.44
N TYR A 452 -1.09 2.42 10.24
CA TYR A 452 -0.01 3.21 9.62
C TYR A 452 -0.30 3.48 8.15
N ARG A 453 -0.78 2.49 7.38
CA ARG A 453 -1.10 2.65 5.95
C ARG A 453 -2.20 3.68 5.75
N SER A 454 -3.30 3.58 6.50
CA SER A 454 -4.39 4.58 6.46
C SER A 454 -3.90 5.96 6.91
N GLY A 455 -2.93 6.04 7.83
CA GLY A 455 -2.28 7.29 8.20
C GLY A 455 -1.47 7.92 7.04
N LEU A 456 -0.71 7.12 6.30
CA LEU A 456 0.07 7.58 5.14
C LEU A 456 -0.83 7.96 3.95
N GLU A 457 -1.87 7.17 3.69
CA GLU A 457 -2.92 7.45 2.70
C GLU A 457 -3.61 8.80 2.96
N LYS A 458 -3.97 9.06 4.21
CA LYS A 458 -4.54 10.35 4.67
C LYS A 458 -3.60 11.54 4.50
N ILE A 459 -2.30 11.34 4.63
CA ILE A 459 -1.31 12.40 4.34
C ILE A 459 -1.14 12.58 2.82
N GLY A 460 -1.16 11.48 2.05
CA GLY A 460 -1.07 11.49 0.59
C GLY A 460 -2.27 12.14 -0.10
N THR A 461 -3.49 12.00 0.44
CA THR A 461 -4.67 12.73 -0.03
C THR A 461 -4.60 14.21 0.35
N TYR A 462 -4.26 14.55 1.60
CA TYR A 462 -4.12 15.94 2.04
C TYR A 462 -3.07 16.74 1.25
N ARG A 463 -1.94 16.11 0.89
CA ARG A 463 -0.86 16.73 0.09
C ARG A 463 -1.10 16.70 -1.43
N ASP A 464 -2.10 15.94 -1.89
CA ASP A 464 -2.23 15.45 -3.27
C ASP A 464 -0.92 14.84 -3.84
N SER A 465 -0.15 14.15 -2.98
CA SER A 465 1.17 13.62 -3.36
C SER A 465 1.04 12.42 -4.28
N SER A 466 1.45 12.58 -5.54
CA SER A 466 1.60 11.47 -6.49
C SER A 466 2.64 10.44 -6.03
N VAL A 467 3.71 10.87 -5.33
CA VAL A 467 4.77 9.99 -4.84
C VAL A 467 4.24 9.03 -3.77
N ILE A 468 3.46 9.55 -2.81
CA ILE A 468 2.85 8.73 -1.76
C ILE A 468 1.78 7.80 -2.35
N LYS A 469 0.95 8.29 -3.28
CA LYS A 469 -0.07 7.47 -3.97
C LYS A 469 0.55 6.30 -4.73
N ILE A 470 1.52 6.57 -5.62
CA ILE A 470 2.24 5.53 -6.39
C ILE A 470 2.91 4.52 -5.44
N TYR A 471 3.51 4.97 -4.34
CA TYR A 471 4.10 4.07 -3.36
C TYR A 471 3.06 3.17 -2.67
N LEU A 472 1.92 3.73 -2.26
CA LEU A 472 0.81 2.98 -1.66
C LEU A 472 0.16 1.98 -2.64
N ASP A 473 0.17 2.27 -3.94
CA ASP A 473 -0.37 1.38 -4.97
C ASP A 473 0.60 0.25 -5.34
N THR A 474 1.90 0.43 -5.12
CA THR A 474 2.96 -0.52 -5.53
C THR A 474 3.55 -1.37 -4.41
N GLU A 475 3.30 -1.04 -3.13
CA GLU A 475 3.81 -1.87 -2.03
C GLU A 475 3.07 -3.22 -1.89
N PRO A 476 3.76 -4.34 -1.65
CA PRO A 476 3.10 -5.62 -1.36
C PRO A 476 2.16 -5.55 -0.15
N MET A 477 1.14 -6.41 -0.11
CA MET A 477 0.34 -6.62 1.11
C MET A 477 1.17 -7.32 2.20
N HIS A 478 0.91 -7.00 3.47
CA HIS A 478 1.69 -7.51 4.61
C HIS A 478 1.14 -8.79 5.22
N ASP A 479 -0.19 -8.98 5.21
CA ASP A 479 -0.79 -10.26 5.59
C ASP A 479 -1.09 -11.09 4.34
N LEU A 480 -0.49 -12.28 4.27
CA LEU A 480 -0.68 -13.23 3.18
C LEU A 480 -2.10 -13.79 3.18
N ASN A 481 -2.75 -13.92 4.34
CA ASN A 481 -4.13 -14.38 4.44
C ASN A 481 -5.10 -13.34 3.83
N GLU A 482 -4.83 -12.05 4.06
CA GLU A 482 -5.53 -10.94 3.41
C GLU A 482 -5.31 -10.96 1.89
N ALA A 483 -4.09 -11.23 1.42
CA ALA A 483 -3.78 -11.33 -0.01
C ALA A 483 -4.51 -12.50 -0.71
N TYR A 484 -4.47 -13.72 -0.15
CA TYR A 484 -5.21 -14.86 -0.71
C TYR A 484 -6.73 -14.62 -0.69
N SER A 485 -7.25 -14.04 0.41
CA SER A 485 -8.68 -13.68 0.51
C SER A 485 -9.10 -12.58 -0.46
N THR A 486 -8.21 -11.62 -0.76
CA THR A 486 -8.47 -10.54 -1.73
C THR A 486 -8.58 -11.08 -3.16
N LEU A 487 -7.98 -12.24 -3.46
CA LEU A 487 -8.08 -12.92 -4.75
C LEU A 487 -9.09 -14.09 -4.73
N ASP A 488 -9.87 -14.29 -3.67
CA ASP A 488 -10.79 -15.44 -3.47
C ASP A 488 -10.11 -16.82 -3.65
N THR A 489 -8.82 -16.94 -3.31
CA THR A 489 -8.01 -18.16 -3.51
C THR A 489 -7.47 -18.76 -2.19
N SER A 490 -6.80 -19.91 -2.26
CA SER A 490 -6.19 -20.55 -1.10
C SER A 490 -4.70 -20.88 -1.33
N PRO A 491 -3.89 -21.05 -0.26
CA PRO A 491 -2.45 -21.27 -0.39
C PRO A 491 -2.03 -22.52 -1.20
N SER A 492 -2.93 -23.48 -1.39
CA SER A 492 -2.68 -24.74 -2.12
C SER A 492 -2.94 -24.67 -3.63
N VAL A 493 -3.31 -23.50 -4.16
CA VAL A 493 -3.67 -23.30 -5.58
C VAL A 493 -2.43 -23.09 -6.45
N ASP A 494 -2.39 -23.64 -7.67
CA ASP A 494 -1.26 -23.46 -8.61
C ASP A 494 -1.14 -22.02 -9.15
N ASP A 495 0.07 -21.62 -9.54
CA ASP A 495 0.38 -20.22 -9.93
C ASP A 495 -0.41 -19.73 -11.16
N ASP A 496 -0.68 -20.60 -12.15
CA ASP A 496 -1.49 -20.24 -13.34
C ASP A 496 -2.93 -19.87 -12.96
N VAL A 497 -3.47 -20.51 -11.92
CA VAL A 497 -4.81 -20.24 -11.41
C VAL A 497 -4.84 -18.96 -10.59
N LEU A 498 -3.73 -18.59 -9.91
CA LEU A 498 -3.60 -17.27 -9.27
C LEU A 498 -3.56 -16.13 -10.31
N ILE A 499 -2.88 -16.32 -11.44
CA ILE A 499 -2.91 -15.36 -12.56
C ILE A 499 -4.34 -15.20 -13.09
N THR A 500 -5.03 -16.33 -13.32
CA THR A 500 -6.42 -16.33 -13.80
C THR A 500 -7.36 -15.62 -12.82
N ALA A 501 -7.22 -15.86 -11.52
CA ALA A 501 -8.00 -15.20 -10.48
C ALA A 501 -7.74 -13.68 -10.43
N TYR A 502 -6.48 -13.25 -10.55
CA TYR A 502 -6.13 -11.82 -10.66
C TYR A 502 -6.76 -11.18 -11.91
N GLN A 503 -6.71 -11.84 -13.07
CA GLN A 503 -7.28 -11.33 -14.32
C GLN A 503 -8.79 -11.11 -14.19
N LEU A 504 -9.53 -12.11 -13.70
CA LEU A 504 -10.97 -12.00 -13.47
C LEU A 504 -11.32 -10.84 -12.52
N LYS A 505 -10.56 -10.65 -11.43
CA LYS A 505 -10.77 -9.52 -10.50
C LYS A 505 -10.43 -8.16 -11.10
N ALA A 506 -9.42 -8.09 -11.95
CA ALA A 506 -9.07 -6.87 -12.70
C ALA A 506 -10.14 -6.51 -13.75
N GLU A 507 -10.84 -7.49 -14.33
CA GLU A 507 -11.97 -7.26 -15.25
C GLU A 507 -13.28 -6.93 -14.52
N GLU A 508 -13.57 -7.56 -13.38
CA GLU A 508 -14.72 -7.20 -12.52
C GLU A 508 -14.61 -5.74 -12.01
N SER A 509 -13.40 -5.28 -11.74
CA SER A 509 -13.12 -3.89 -11.32
C SER A 509 -12.97 -2.93 -12.51
N ASN A 510 -14.11 -2.40 -12.97
CA ASN A 510 -14.22 -1.36 -14.04
C ASN A 510 -13.32 -0.10 -13.84
N TYR A 511 -12.71 0.06 -12.67
CA TYR A 511 -11.58 0.94 -12.42
C TYR A 511 -10.46 0.11 -11.80
N TYR A 512 -9.26 0.15 -12.40
CA TYR A 512 -8.07 -0.60 -11.99
C TYR A 512 -7.84 -0.50 -10.47
N ASP A 513 -8.11 -1.58 -9.75
CA ASP A 513 -7.95 -1.63 -8.30
C ASP A 513 -6.58 -2.18 -7.91
N ALA A 514 -5.72 -1.30 -7.40
CA ALA A 514 -4.37 -1.64 -7.00
C ALA A 514 -4.30 -2.78 -5.96
N ARG A 515 -5.36 -3.01 -5.16
CA ARG A 515 -5.41 -4.08 -4.15
C ARG A 515 -5.14 -5.46 -4.74
N TYR A 516 -5.71 -5.79 -5.89
CA TYR A 516 -5.51 -7.10 -6.53
C TYR A 516 -4.06 -7.28 -7.00
N SER A 517 -3.44 -6.24 -7.56
CA SER A 517 -2.02 -6.27 -7.96
C SER A 517 -1.08 -6.37 -6.76
N ARG A 518 -1.41 -5.68 -5.64
CA ARG A 518 -0.65 -5.75 -4.38
C ARG A 518 -0.77 -7.11 -3.67
N ALA A 519 -1.90 -7.79 -3.84
CA ALA A 519 -2.09 -9.17 -3.39
C ALA A 519 -1.23 -10.15 -4.19
N LEU A 520 -1.27 -10.06 -5.54
CA LEU A 520 -0.52 -10.98 -6.40
C LEU A 520 1.00 -10.87 -6.18
N ILE A 521 1.55 -9.65 -6.02
CA ILE A 521 2.99 -9.48 -5.75
C ILE A 521 3.40 -9.97 -4.35
N ALA A 522 2.54 -9.83 -3.33
CA ALA A 522 2.81 -10.39 -2.01
C ALA A 522 2.95 -11.92 -2.07
N ILE A 523 2.01 -12.58 -2.76
CA ILE A 523 2.03 -14.04 -2.97
C ILE A 523 3.24 -14.46 -3.82
N ALA A 524 3.58 -13.70 -4.88
CA ALA A 524 4.74 -13.98 -5.71
C ALA A 524 6.08 -13.89 -4.93
N ILE A 525 6.20 -12.93 -4.01
CA ILE A 525 7.40 -12.76 -3.16
C ILE A 525 7.50 -13.85 -2.10
N ASP A 526 6.38 -14.26 -1.48
CA ASP A 526 6.34 -15.31 -0.47
C ASP A 526 6.62 -16.71 -1.06
N ARG A 527 5.89 -17.09 -2.11
CA ARG A 527 6.13 -18.31 -2.88
C ARG A 527 7.48 -18.32 -3.59
N ARG A 528 8.08 -17.14 -3.80
CA ARG A 528 9.30 -16.91 -4.60
C ARG A 528 9.16 -17.46 -6.03
N SER A 529 7.95 -17.34 -6.58
CA SER A 529 7.60 -17.91 -7.89
C SER A 529 8.22 -17.09 -9.02
N MET A 530 8.89 -17.78 -9.94
CA MET A 530 9.45 -17.18 -11.15
C MET A 530 8.33 -16.79 -12.13
N LEU A 531 7.31 -17.64 -12.26
CA LEU A 531 6.21 -17.49 -13.21
C LEU A 531 5.32 -16.29 -12.83
N LEU A 532 4.93 -16.18 -11.55
CA LEU A 532 4.19 -15.01 -11.05
C LEU A 532 5.02 -13.72 -11.17
N MET A 533 6.31 -13.76 -10.81
CA MET A 533 7.18 -12.58 -10.90
C MET A 533 7.38 -12.11 -12.36
N SER A 534 7.54 -13.05 -13.30
CA SER A 534 7.63 -12.76 -14.74
C SER A 534 6.32 -12.21 -15.30
N TYR A 535 5.17 -12.72 -14.83
CA TYR A 535 3.86 -12.18 -15.21
C TYR A 535 3.69 -10.73 -14.73
N ILE A 536 4.05 -10.44 -13.48
CA ILE A 536 3.99 -9.09 -12.89
C ILE A 536 4.90 -8.12 -13.64
N ASP A 537 6.17 -8.49 -13.87
CA ASP A 537 7.15 -7.64 -14.56
C ASP A 537 6.80 -7.39 -16.04
N THR A 538 6.04 -8.29 -16.68
CA THR A 538 5.55 -8.13 -18.06
C THR A 538 4.29 -7.25 -18.15
N ASN A 539 3.30 -7.49 -17.28
CA ASN A 539 1.96 -6.90 -17.41
C ASN A 539 1.72 -5.71 -16.48
N MET A 540 2.52 -5.54 -15.43
CA MET A 540 2.36 -4.51 -14.40
C MET A 540 3.68 -3.75 -14.15
N PRO A 541 4.18 -2.98 -15.14
CA PRO A 541 5.49 -2.33 -15.08
C PRO A 541 5.66 -1.36 -13.89
N ASN A 542 4.56 -0.86 -13.32
CA ASN A 542 4.55 -0.03 -12.10
C ASN A 542 5.21 -0.73 -10.89
N PHE A 543 5.24 -2.06 -10.86
CA PHE A 543 5.87 -2.86 -9.80
C PHE A 543 7.32 -3.27 -10.12
N SER A 544 7.85 -2.88 -11.29
CA SER A 544 9.25 -3.18 -11.64
C SER A 544 10.20 -2.29 -10.84
N LEU A 545 11.28 -2.88 -10.32
CA LEU A 545 12.26 -2.14 -9.53
C LEU A 545 13.08 -1.21 -10.44
N GLY A 546 13.30 0.03 -9.99
CA GLY A 546 14.04 1.04 -10.75
C GLY A 546 15.41 0.56 -11.26
N SER A 547 15.82 1.04 -12.42
CA SER A 547 16.91 0.49 -13.25
C SER A 547 18.20 0.20 -12.48
N ILE A 548 18.46 -1.09 -12.22
CA ILE A 548 19.68 -1.59 -11.59
C ILE A 548 20.80 -1.62 -12.64
N THR A 549 21.99 -1.09 -12.34
CA THR A 549 23.13 -1.19 -13.26
C THR A 549 23.72 -2.61 -13.28
N PHE A 550 24.41 -3.00 -14.35
CA PHE A 550 25.01 -4.34 -14.49
C PHE A 550 25.98 -4.69 -13.35
N ASP A 551 26.80 -3.73 -12.90
CA ASP A 551 27.73 -3.92 -11.79
C ASP A 551 27.01 -4.07 -10.44
N GLU A 552 25.93 -3.31 -10.21
CA GLU A 552 25.08 -3.48 -9.04
C GLU A 552 24.31 -4.80 -9.08
N ALA A 553 23.86 -5.25 -10.26
CA ALA A 553 23.15 -6.51 -10.40
C ALA A 553 24.04 -7.71 -10.04
N ILE A 554 25.29 -7.73 -10.52
CA ILE A 554 26.28 -8.76 -10.17
C ILE A 554 26.59 -8.72 -8.66
N LYS A 555 26.76 -7.51 -8.09
CA LYS A 555 27.00 -7.33 -6.65
C LYS A 555 25.80 -7.72 -5.79
N ASN A 556 24.58 -7.41 -6.21
CA ASN A 556 23.33 -7.81 -5.54
C ASN A 556 23.15 -9.34 -5.57
N LEU A 557 23.55 -9.99 -6.67
CA LEU A 557 23.49 -11.45 -6.81
C LEU A 557 24.61 -12.17 -6.04
N GLY A 558 25.77 -11.52 -5.84
CA GLY A 558 26.92 -12.09 -5.14
C GLY A 558 27.79 -12.99 -6.01
N ALA A 559 27.76 -12.80 -7.34
CA ALA A 559 28.51 -13.59 -8.31
C ALA A 559 29.80 -12.89 -8.77
N ASP A 560 30.73 -13.65 -9.36
CA ASP A 560 31.85 -13.08 -10.11
C ASP A 560 31.42 -12.67 -11.53
N LYS A 561 32.09 -11.65 -12.09
CA LYS A 561 31.83 -11.14 -13.45
C LYS A 561 32.03 -12.21 -14.53
N TYR A 562 32.93 -13.17 -14.31
CA TYR A 562 33.25 -14.25 -15.23
C TYR A 562 32.46 -15.55 -14.97
N ALA A 563 31.55 -15.58 -13.98
CA ALA A 563 30.74 -16.76 -13.70
C ALA A 563 29.86 -17.13 -14.91
N SER A 564 29.80 -18.41 -15.27
CA SER A 564 28.94 -18.89 -16.37
C SER A 564 27.46 -18.76 -16.03
N ASP A 565 26.57 -18.70 -17.02
CA ASP A 565 25.13 -18.54 -16.81
C ASP A 565 24.52 -19.68 -15.97
N SER A 566 24.99 -20.92 -16.18
CA SER A 566 24.64 -22.06 -15.32
C SER A 566 25.08 -21.87 -13.86
N SER A 567 26.19 -21.17 -13.63
CA SER A 567 26.69 -20.83 -12.30
C SER A 567 25.91 -19.66 -11.67
N LEU A 568 25.46 -18.69 -12.47
CA LEU A 568 24.60 -17.60 -12.03
C LEU A 568 23.24 -18.11 -11.55
N ILE A 569 22.59 -19.00 -12.32
CA ILE A 569 21.35 -19.67 -11.91
C ILE A 569 21.57 -20.50 -10.65
N ARG A 570 22.67 -21.26 -10.56
CA ARG A 570 23.00 -22.05 -9.35
C ARG A 570 23.15 -21.17 -8.11
N ILE A 571 23.87 -20.04 -8.21
CA ILE A 571 24.02 -19.06 -7.12
C ILE A 571 22.66 -18.45 -6.72
N PHE A 572 21.84 -18.10 -7.71
CA PHE A 572 20.50 -17.58 -7.49
C PHE A 572 19.58 -18.57 -6.75
N GLN A 573 19.54 -19.83 -7.20
CA GLN A 573 18.78 -20.91 -6.55
C GLN A 573 19.30 -21.23 -5.13
N GLU A 574 20.62 -21.29 -4.96
CA GLU A 574 21.28 -21.52 -3.67
C GLU A 574 20.92 -20.41 -2.66
N ARG A 575 21.00 -19.14 -3.07
CA ARG A 575 20.63 -18.00 -2.22
C ARG A 575 19.13 -17.93 -1.92
N ILE A 576 18.27 -18.26 -2.88
CA ILE A 576 16.83 -18.39 -2.63
C ILE A 576 16.56 -19.45 -1.56
N ASN A 577 17.14 -20.64 -1.69
CA ASN A 577 16.87 -21.74 -0.77
C ASN A 577 17.50 -21.54 0.63
N MET A 578 18.63 -20.83 0.74
CA MET A 578 19.35 -20.64 2.01
C MET A 578 19.05 -19.32 2.74
N GLU A 579 18.74 -18.22 2.06
CA GLU A 579 18.56 -16.91 2.71
C GLU A 579 17.12 -16.67 3.15
N THR A 580 16.91 -16.62 4.47
CA THR A 580 15.62 -16.34 5.11
C THR A 580 15.19 -14.86 5.03
N LYS A 581 16.11 -13.95 4.71
CA LYS A 581 15.84 -12.50 4.54
C LYS A 581 16.25 -11.98 3.15
N LEU A 582 16.23 -12.84 2.13
CA LEU A 582 16.48 -12.42 0.75
C LEU A 582 15.40 -11.43 0.28
N ASN A 583 15.80 -10.30 -0.30
CA ASN A 583 14.89 -9.51 -1.12
C ASN A 583 14.76 -10.21 -2.49
N PHE A 584 13.75 -11.08 -2.61
CA PHE A 584 13.50 -11.89 -3.81
C PHE A 584 13.38 -11.03 -5.07
N GLN A 585 12.48 -10.02 -5.05
CA GLN A 585 12.22 -9.10 -6.16
C GLN A 585 13.51 -8.46 -6.70
N ARG A 586 14.34 -7.84 -5.84
CA ARG A 586 15.61 -7.22 -6.23
C ARG A 586 16.63 -8.22 -6.77
N THR A 587 16.62 -9.45 -6.25
CA THR A 587 17.53 -10.52 -6.68
C THR A 587 17.11 -11.07 -8.05
N TRP A 588 15.81 -11.26 -8.28
CA TRP A 588 15.21 -11.63 -9.57
C TRP A 588 15.47 -10.54 -10.63
N THR A 589 15.21 -9.27 -10.32
CA THR A 589 15.51 -8.14 -11.22
C THR A 589 17.01 -8.06 -11.54
N SER A 590 17.89 -8.36 -10.58
CA SER A 590 19.34 -8.41 -10.83
C SER A 590 19.72 -9.54 -11.79
N LEU A 591 19.13 -10.74 -11.66
CA LEU A 591 19.36 -11.83 -12.61
C LEU A 591 18.78 -11.52 -14.01
N LYS A 592 17.61 -10.85 -14.10
CA LYS A 592 17.04 -10.34 -15.36
C LYS A 592 18.01 -9.39 -16.08
N VAL A 593 18.53 -8.38 -15.38
CA VAL A 593 19.49 -7.42 -15.95
C VAL A 593 20.76 -8.12 -16.46
N ILE A 594 21.28 -9.11 -15.73
CA ILE A 594 22.46 -9.89 -16.17
C ILE A 594 22.14 -10.75 -17.39
N GLY A 595 20.96 -11.41 -17.42
CA GLY A 595 20.50 -12.21 -18.55
C GLY A 595 20.38 -11.39 -19.83
N GLN A 596 19.71 -10.24 -19.75
CA GLN A 596 19.55 -9.30 -20.87
C GLN A 596 20.90 -8.74 -21.34
N ALA A 597 21.77 -8.29 -20.42
CA ALA A 597 23.10 -7.77 -20.77
C ALA A 597 24.04 -8.83 -21.39
N ARG A 598 23.77 -10.11 -21.18
CA ARG A 598 24.48 -11.25 -21.79
C ARG A 598 23.76 -11.87 -22.99
N ASN A 599 22.54 -11.42 -23.31
CA ASN A 599 21.65 -12.05 -24.30
C ASN A 599 21.44 -13.57 -24.05
N SER A 600 21.29 -13.94 -22.77
CA SER A 600 21.29 -15.33 -22.32
C SER A 600 19.90 -15.94 -22.28
N LYS A 601 19.52 -16.61 -23.37
CA LYS A 601 18.27 -17.38 -23.49
C LYS A 601 18.07 -18.40 -22.35
N LEU A 602 19.16 -18.94 -21.79
CA LEU A 602 19.12 -19.87 -20.67
C LEU A 602 18.65 -19.18 -19.38
N ILE A 603 19.11 -17.96 -19.11
CA ILE A 603 18.64 -17.16 -17.97
C ILE A 603 17.20 -16.68 -18.20
N GLU A 604 16.86 -16.23 -19.41
CA GLU A 604 15.52 -15.75 -19.76
C GLU A 604 14.45 -16.84 -19.61
N ASN A 605 14.68 -18.05 -20.15
CA ASN A 605 13.74 -19.17 -20.00
C ASN A 605 13.59 -19.62 -18.54
N PHE A 606 14.68 -19.57 -17.76
CA PHE A 606 14.63 -19.88 -16.33
C PHE A 606 13.87 -18.82 -15.52
N LEU A 607 14.01 -17.53 -15.83
CA LEU A 607 13.26 -16.46 -15.17
C LEU A 607 11.77 -16.50 -15.48
N ALA A 608 11.38 -16.99 -16.67
CA ALA A 608 9.97 -17.16 -17.06
C ALA A 608 9.31 -18.42 -16.47
N THR A 609 10.04 -19.55 -16.37
CA THR A 609 9.46 -20.87 -16.04
C THR A 609 9.92 -21.47 -14.72
N GLY A 610 10.99 -20.96 -14.12
CA GLY A 610 11.70 -21.60 -13.00
C GLY A 610 12.45 -22.89 -13.35
N ILE A 611 12.35 -23.39 -14.58
CA ILE A 611 12.94 -24.65 -15.04
C ILE A 611 14.18 -24.36 -15.88
N ILE A 612 15.29 -25.05 -15.59
CA ILE A 612 16.48 -24.99 -16.44
C ILE A 612 16.21 -25.81 -17.70
N ASN A 613 15.98 -25.13 -18.83
CA ASN A 613 15.80 -25.81 -20.11
C ASN A 613 17.10 -26.52 -20.53
N LEU A 614 17.11 -27.84 -20.39
CA LEU A 614 18.22 -28.74 -20.73
C LEU A 614 18.68 -28.66 -22.20
N ALA A 615 17.92 -28.02 -23.10
CA ALA A 615 18.30 -27.79 -24.49
C ALA A 615 19.18 -26.54 -24.69
N LEU A 616 19.31 -25.69 -23.67
CA LEU A 616 20.12 -24.47 -23.69
C LEU A 616 21.44 -24.61 -22.89
N LEU A 617 21.68 -25.80 -22.32
CA LEU A 617 22.93 -26.14 -21.63
C LEU A 617 24.00 -26.66 -22.63
N PRO A 618 25.30 -26.42 -22.39
CA PRO A 618 26.38 -26.98 -23.20
C PRO A 618 26.36 -28.51 -23.24
N ILE A 619 26.69 -29.08 -24.41
CA ILE A 619 26.63 -30.53 -24.68
C ILE A 619 27.59 -31.31 -23.75
N ASP A 620 28.78 -30.76 -23.50
CA ASP A 620 29.94 -31.35 -22.80
C ASP A 620 29.69 -31.85 -21.35
N LYS A 621 28.46 -31.72 -20.83
CA LYS A 621 28.10 -32.00 -19.43
C LYS A 621 26.81 -32.82 -19.26
N ILE A 622 26.17 -33.26 -20.34
CA ILE A 622 24.88 -33.97 -20.29
C ILE A 622 25.08 -35.42 -20.76
N PRO A 623 24.61 -36.45 -20.01
CA PRO A 623 24.61 -37.81 -20.51
C PRO A 623 23.64 -37.95 -21.69
N THR A 624 24.10 -38.61 -22.76
CA THR A 624 23.34 -38.83 -24.00
C THR A 624 21.96 -39.43 -23.76
N GLY A 625 20.91 -38.71 -24.15
CA GLY A 625 19.53 -39.19 -24.05
C GLY A 625 19.18 -40.26 -25.09
N LEU A 626 17.95 -40.79 -25.04
CA LEU A 626 17.42 -41.72 -26.02
C LEU A 626 16.19 -41.13 -26.74
N ASN A 627 16.12 -41.30 -28.06
CA ASN A 627 14.95 -40.96 -28.86
C ASN A 627 13.87 -42.04 -28.73
N ASN A 628 12.60 -41.61 -28.67
CA ASN A 628 11.46 -42.52 -28.65
C ASN A 628 11.11 -42.98 -30.08
N ILE A 629 10.81 -44.27 -30.24
CA ILE A 629 10.46 -44.90 -31.52
C ILE A 629 9.02 -45.40 -31.40
N GLY A 630 8.07 -44.46 -31.47
CA GLY A 630 6.72 -44.70 -30.97
C GLY A 630 6.71 -44.75 -29.44
N ASN A 631 5.96 -45.70 -28.85
CA ASN A 631 5.68 -45.75 -27.41
C ASN A 631 6.82 -46.31 -26.53
N THR A 632 8.09 -46.18 -26.94
CA THR A 632 9.26 -46.75 -26.24
C THR A 632 9.74 -45.95 -25.03
N CYS A 633 9.05 -44.90 -24.58
CA CYS A 633 9.55 -44.00 -23.53
C CYS A 633 9.85 -44.72 -22.20
N TYR A 634 9.05 -45.73 -21.85
CA TYR A 634 9.31 -46.58 -20.69
C TYR A 634 10.55 -47.47 -20.90
N LEU A 635 10.66 -48.19 -22.02
CA LEU A 635 11.84 -49.00 -22.35
C LEU A 635 13.12 -48.15 -22.40
N ASN A 636 13.06 -46.96 -22.98
CA ASN A 636 14.19 -46.03 -23.01
C ASN A 636 14.64 -45.61 -21.60
N SER A 637 13.70 -45.37 -20.69
CA SER A 637 13.99 -45.11 -19.28
C SER A 637 14.66 -46.32 -18.60
N LEU A 638 14.22 -47.53 -18.93
CA LEU A 638 14.77 -48.79 -18.40
C LEU A 638 16.21 -49.05 -18.90
N LEU A 639 16.46 -48.84 -20.20
CA LEU A 639 17.79 -48.96 -20.81
C LEU A 639 18.77 -47.93 -20.22
N GLN A 640 18.31 -46.68 -19.98
CA GLN A 640 19.11 -45.66 -19.30
C GLN A 640 19.39 -46.01 -17.83
N TYR A 641 18.41 -46.59 -17.11
CA TYR A 641 18.61 -47.08 -15.73
C TYR A 641 19.71 -48.16 -15.66
N TYR A 642 19.67 -49.16 -16.55
CA TYR A 642 20.72 -50.17 -16.64
C TYR A 642 22.08 -49.59 -17.06
N PHE A 643 22.11 -48.58 -17.94
CA PHE A 643 23.34 -47.85 -18.30
C PHE A 643 23.97 -47.10 -17.10
N VAL A 644 23.18 -46.60 -16.15
CA VAL A 644 23.72 -45.95 -14.93
C VAL A 644 24.34 -46.98 -13.97
N ILE A 645 23.82 -48.20 -13.93
CA ILE A 645 24.33 -49.29 -13.08
C ILE A 645 25.68 -49.79 -13.61
N LYS A 646 26.78 -49.25 -13.08
CA LYS A 646 28.16 -49.54 -13.53
C LYS A 646 28.45 -51.03 -13.73
N PRO A 647 28.09 -51.98 -12.83
CA PRO A 647 28.29 -53.41 -13.08
C PRO A 647 27.64 -53.92 -14.37
N ILE A 648 26.39 -53.53 -14.65
CA ILE A 648 25.64 -53.95 -15.85
C ILE A 648 26.18 -53.26 -17.10
N ARG A 649 26.49 -51.95 -17.03
CA ARG A 649 27.09 -51.23 -18.16
C ARG A 649 28.44 -51.83 -18.56
N ASN A 650 29.33 -52.09 -17.60
CA ASN A 650 30.61 -52.76 -17.86
C ASN A 650 30.40 -54.15 -18.47
N LEU A 651 29.61 -55.02 -17.81
CA LEU A 651 29.26 -56.36 -18.30
C LEU A 651 28.73 -56.37 -19.75
N THR A 652 28.02 -55.31 -20.16
CA THR A 652 27.51 -55.16 -21.53
C THR A 652 28.58 -54.68 -22.51
N ILE A 653 29.40 -53.68 -22.15
CA ILE A 653 30.47 -53.16 -23.02
C ILE A 653 31.56 -54.21 -23.21
N ASP A 654 31.89 -54.91 -22.13
CA ASP A 654 32.91 -55.98 -22.07
C ASP A 654 32.38 -57.32 -22.63
N PHE A 655 31.13 -57.37 -23.16
CA PHE A 655 30.52 -58.59 -23.71
C PHE A 655 31.13 -58.93 -25.07
N ASP A 656 31.95 -59.98 -25.11
CA ASP A 656 32.60 -60.45 -26.34
C ASP A 656 32.61 -62.00 -26.35
N LYS A 657 31.47 -62.60 -26.72
CA LYS A 657 31.24 -64.04 -26.62
C LYS A 657 30.66 -64.64 -27.91
N ILE A 658 31.22 -65.78 -28.29
CA ILE A 658 30.79 -66.56 -29.45
C ILE A 658 29.93 -67.74 -28.96
N LEU A 659 28.66 -67.79 -29.36
CA LEU A 659 27.83 -68.98 -29.17
C LEU A 659 28.02 -69.91 -30.37
N THR A 660 28.31 -71.19 -30.10
CA THR A 660 28.30 -72.23 -31.15
C THR A 660 27.47 -73.43 -30.69
N PRO A 661 26.84 -74.18 -31.62
CA PRO A 661 26.14 -75.42 -31.29
C PRO A 661 27.07 -76.44 -30.61
N GLU A 662 28.36 -76.43 -30.94
CA GLU A 662 29.36 -77.27 -30.30
C GLU A 662 29.66 -76.89 -28.85
N LEU A 663 29.80 -75.59 -28.54
CA LEU A 663 30.08 -75.14 -27.17
C LEU A 663 28.89 -75.46 -26.25
N PHE A 664 27.67 -75.12 -26.69
CA PHE A 664 26.43 -75.48 -26.00
C PHE A 664 26.23 -77.01 -25.91
N GLY A 665 26.75 -77.74 -26.89
CA GLY A 665 26.76 -79.21 -26.91
C GLY A 665 27.82 -79.86 -26.02
N LYS A 666 28.92 -79.17 -25.68
CA LYS A 666 30.06 -79.70 -24.91
C LYS A 666 29.94 -79.43 -23.40
N ASP A 667 29.48 -78.25 -23.00
CA ASP A 667 29.36 -77.89 -21.58
C ASP A 667 28.10 -78.54 -20.95
N PRO A 668 28.24 -79.38 -19.89
CA PRO A 668 27.08 -79.98 -19.21
C PRO A 668 26.19 -78.95 -18.51
N ASN A 669 26.73 -77.82 -18.05
CA ASN A 669 26.00 -76.82 -17.30
C ASN A 669 24.90 -76.17 -18.16
N TYR A 670 25.19 -75.88 -19.44
CA TYR A 670 24.22 -75.30 -20.37
C TYR A 670 22.99 -76.19 -20.63
N LYS A 671 23.10 -77.50 -20.42
CA LYS A 671 21.99 -78.46 -20.62
C LYS A 671 21.10 -78.66 -19.40
N ILE A 672 21.60 -78.34 -18.22
CA ILE A 672 20.88 -78.53 -16.94
C ILE A 672 20.47 -77.19 -16.29
N ARG A 673 21.12 -76.07 -16.66
CA ARG A 673 20.87 -74.75 -16.09
C ARG A 673 19.41 -74.35 -16.24
N ARG A 674 18.89 -73.74 -15.19
CA ARG A 674 17.58 -73.11 -15.15
C ARG A 674 17.68 -71.62 -14.93
N ILE A 675 16.79 -70.89 -15.59
CA ILE A 675 16.54 -69.47 -15.35
C ILE A 675 15.03 -69.35 -15.11
N GLY A 676 14.63 -68.78 -13.97
CA GLY A 676 13.23 -68.74 -13.55
C GLY A 676 12.61 -70.15 -13.38
N GLY A 677 13.42 -71.15 -13.03
CA GLY A 677 13.01 -72.55 -12.90
C GLY A 677 12.80 -73.31 -14.22
N ARG A 678 12.98 -72.66 -15.38
CA ARG A 678 12.84 -73.27 -16.72
C ARG A 678 14.21 -73.61 -17.31
N VAL A 679 14.34 -74.73 -18.02
CA VAL A 679 15.60 -75.14 -18.66
C VAL A 679 15.81 -74.36 -19.95
N VAL A 680 16.95 -73.67 -20.07
CA VAL A 680 17.26 -72.74 -21.16
C VAL A 680 17.70 -73.49 -22.42
N ARG A 681 17.19 -73.07 -23.59
CA ARG A 681 17.47 -73.67 -24.90
C ARG A 681 18.58 -72.94 -25.67
N TYR A 682 19.05 -73.56 -26.75
CA TYR A 682 20.02 -72.97 -27.67
C TYR A 682 19.49 -71.68 -28.32
N LYS A 683 18.32 -71.71 -28.96
CA LYS A 683 17.72 -70.53 -29.62
C LYS A 683 17.46 -69.36 -28.65
N GLU A 684 17.03 -69.66 -27.42
CA GLU A 684 16.86 -68.65 -26.35
C GLU A 684 18.21 -68.00 -26.00
N THR A 685 19.28 -68.79 -25.90
CA THR A 685 20.65 -68.31 -25.64
C THR A 685 21.20 -67.51 -26.83
N GLU A 686 20.96 -67.95 -28.07
CA GLU A 686 21.37 -67.26 -29.30
C GLU A 686 20.74 -65.88 -29.43
N ARG A 687 19.41 -65.81 -29.26
CA ARG A 687 18.65 -64.56 -29.18
C ARG A 687 19.21 -63.63 -28.11
N SER A 688 19.52 -64.15 -26.92
CA SER A 688 20.08 -63.39 -25.81
C SER A 688 21.48 -62.81 -26.10
N TYR A 689 22.32 -63.54 -26.84
CA TYR A 689 23.61 -63.00 -27.31
C TYR A 689 23.40 -61.83 -28.27
N GLN A 690 22.44 -61.93 -29.21
CA GLN A 690 22.12 -60.83 -30.12
C GLN A 690 21.52 -59.61 -29.39
N PHE A 691 20.66 -59.82 -28.38
CA PHE A 691 20.21 -58.76 -27.49
C PHE A 691 21.38 -58.04 -26.80
N MET A 692 22.36 -58.79 -26.27
CA MET A 692 23.55 -58.21 -25.65
C MET A 692 24.41 -57.41 -26.65
N TYR A 693 24.58 -57.86 -27.88
CA TYR A 693 25.32 -57.10 -28.91
C TYR A 693 24.60 -55.81 -29.33
N GLN A 694 23.27 -55.85 -29.46
CA GLN A 694 22.45 -54.65 -29.71
C GLN A 694 22.55 -53.65 -28.54
N LEU A 695 22.53 -54.13 -27.29
CA LEU A 695 22.68 -53.30 -26.08
C LEU A 695 24.10 -52.73 -25.93
N LYS A 696 25.14 -53.50 -26.27
CA LYS A 696 26.55 -53.08 -26.35
C LYS A 696 26.72 -51.93 -27.33
N ASN A 697 26.14 -52.05 -28.52
CA ASN A 697 26.17 -50.99 -29.54
C ASN A 697 25.45 -49.70 -29.07
N LEU A 698 24.28 -49.84 -28.42
CA LEU A 698 23.58 -48.69 -27.84
C LEU A 698 24.42 -47.97 -26.78
N TYR A 699 24.98 -48.71 -25.81
CA TYR A 699 25.79 -48.12 -24.74
C TYR A 699 27.09 -47.49 -25.25
N TYR A 700 27.74 -48.11 -26.23
CA TYR A 700 28.91 -47.54 -26.91
C TYR A 700 28.54 -46.21 -27.58
N THR A 701 27.44 -46.17 -28.33
CA THR A 701 26.97 -44.95 -29.01
C THR A 701 26.57 -43.87 -28.00
N MET A 702 25.93 -44.23 -26.88
CA MET A 702 25.62 -43.29 -25.78
C MET A 702 26.88 -42.67 -25.12
N ILE A 703 28.01 -43.38 -25.11
CA ILE A 703 29.28 -42.88 -24.54
C ILE A 703 30.04 -41.99 -25.54
N HIS A 704 30.04 -42.34 -26.83
CA HIS A 704 30.94 -41.74 -27.81
C HIS A 704 30.29 -40.74 -28.79
N ALA A 705 28.96 -40.68 -28.89
CA ALA A 705 28.30 -39.77 -29.83
C ALA A 705 28.26 -38.32 -29.29
N ASN A 706 28.73 -37.36 -30.10
CA ASN A 706 28.62 -35.93 -29.82
C ASN A 706 27.21 -35.38 -30.13
N SER A 707 26.17 -36.10 -29.68
CA SER A 707 24.76 -35.83 -29.98
C SER A 707 23.93 -35.96 -28.72
N ARG A 708 23.09 -34.96 -28.43
CA ARG A 708 22.31 -34.88 -27.19
C ARG A 708 21.31 -36.03 -26.98
N CYS A 709 20.96 -36.76 -28.03
CA CYS A 709 20.18 -38.00 -27.98
C CYS A 709 20.59 -38.99 -29.08
N VAL A 710 20.48 -40.29 -28.79
CA VAL A 710 20.77 -41.42 -29.68
C VAL A 710 19.49 -42.24 -29.89
N THR A 711 19.34 -42.85 -31.06
CA THR A 711 18.15 -43.65 -31.40
C THR A 711 18.45 -45.14 -31.22
N PRO A 712 17.69 -45.90 -30.39
CA PRO A 712 17.81 -47.35 -30.32
C PRO A 712 17.57 -48.04 -31.68
N THR A 713 18.05 -49.27 -31.85
CA THR A 713 17.65 -50.08 -33.01
C THR A 713 16.23 -50.63 -32.80
N ARG A 714 15.47 -50.79 -33.90
CA ARG A 714 14.14 -51.42 -33.83
C ARG A 714 14.23 -52.89 -33.40
N GLU A 715 15.34 -53.55 -33.70
CA GLU A 715 15.67 -54.91 -33.26
C GLU A 715 15.83 -54.99 -31.73
N LEU A 716 16.54 -54.04 -31.10
CA LEU A 716 16.66 -53.99 -29.63
C LEU A 716 15.29 -53.82 -28.96
N ALA A 717 14.43 -52.97 -29.52
CA ALA A 717 13.07 -52.78 -29.02
C ALA A 717 12.20 -54.03 -29.18
N TYR A 718 12.24 -54.68 -30.35
CA TYR A 718 11.55 -55.95 -30.60
C TYR A 718 12.01 -57.06 -29.64
N LEU A 719 13.33 -57.23 -29.46
CA LEU A 719 13.89 -58.24 -28.58
C LEU A 719 13.56 -57.98 -27.10
N ALA A 720 13.40 -56.72 -26.68
CA ALA A 720 13.02 -56.35 -25.32
C ALA A 720 11.53 -56.62 -25.00
N PHE A 721 10.62 -56.42 -25.97
CA PHE A 721 9.18 -56.64 -25.75
C PHE A 721 8.71 -58.06 -26.04
N SER A 722 9.18 -58.68 -27.13
CA SER A 722 8.72 -60.03 -27.50
C SER A 722 9.17 -61.05 -26.44
N PRO A 723 8.31 -62.00 -25.99
CA PRO A 723 8.68 -62.98 -24.95
C PRO A 723 9.91 -63.81 -25.32
N ILE A 724 10.74 -64.18 -24.34
CA ILE A 724 12.01 -64.90 -24.59
C ILE A 724 11.83 -66.25 -25.29
N GLU A 725 10.66 -66.88 -25.14
CA GLU A 725 10.28 -68.14 -25.78
C GLU A 725 9.93 -67.99 -27.27
N SER A 726 9.76 -66.76 -27.77
CA SER A 726 9.55 -66.54 -29.21
C SER A 726 10.86 -66.77 -29.98
N GLU A 727 10.85 -67.81 -30.82
CA GLU A 727 11.98 -68.14 -31.68
C GLU A 727 12.18 -67.04 -32.75
N VAL A 728 13.42 -66.60 -32.91
CA VAL A 728 13.82 -65.57 -33.87
C VAL A 728 14.95 -66.15 -34.72
N GLU A 729 14.88 -65.95 -36.03
CA GLU A 729 15.96 -66.34 -36.96
C GLU A 729 16.86 -65.14 -37.23
N PHE A 730 18.18 -65.37 -37.25
CA PHE A 730 19.19 -64.33 -37.37
C PHE A 730 20.08 -64.59 -38.58
N ASN A 731 20.11 -63.63 -39.51
CA ASN A 731 21.05 -63.66 -40.61
C ASN A 731 22.37 -63.02 -40.16
N TYR A 732 23.38 -63.87 -39.95
CA TYR A 732 24.75 -63.45 -39.72
C TYR A 732 25.33 -62.89 -41.04
N PRO A 733 26.03 -61.74 -41.01
CA PRO A 733 26.64 -61.19 -42.20
C PRO A 733 27.73 -62.13 -42.73
N SER A 734 27.50 -62.70 -43.91
CA SER A 734 28.52 -63.46 -44.64
C SER A 734 29.55 -62.50 -45.23
N PRO A 735 30.86 -62.86 -45.26
CA PRO A 735 31.90 -61.93 -45.71
C PRO A 735 31.81 -61.57 -47.20
N ASP A 736 31.21 -62.43 -48.03
CA ASP A 736 31.09 -62.23 -49.47
C ASP A 736 29.76 -61.59 -49.89
N ASN A 737 29.79 -60.26 -50.11
CA ASN A 737 29.15 -59.59 -51.26
C ASN A 737 29.47 -58.09 -51.27
N SER A 738 30.62 -57.71 -51.83
CA SER A 738 31.08 -56.30 -51.90
C SER A 738 31.68 -55.89 -53.25
N GLN A 739 31.02 -56.25 -54.36
CA GLN A 739 31.20 -55.55 -55.64
C GLN A 739 29.87 -55.00 -56.17
N GLY A 740 29.73 -53.68 -56.17
CA GLY A 740 28.56 -52.99 -56.70
C GLY A 740 28.85 -52.21 -57.98
N LYS A 741 27.78 -51.77 -58.66
CA LYS A 741 27.75 -50.61 -59.55
C LYS A 741 26.30 -50.16 -59.72
N GLY A 742 26.01 -48.92 -59.36
CA GLY A 742 24.76 -48.27 -59.72
C GLY A 742 24.79 -47.79 -61.18
N ASN A 743 23.62 -47.43 -61.71
CA ASN A 743 23.53 -46.59 -62.89
C ASN A 743 22.27 -45.71 -62.79
N ASN A 744 22.44 -44.41 -63.04
CA ASN A 744 21.33 -43.46 -63.17
C ASN A 744 20.72 -43.56 -64.58
N ASN A 745 19.67 -42.76 -64.81
CA ASN A 745 19.29 -42.05 -66.06
C ASN A 745 17.85 -41.51 -65.85
N ASN A 746 17.39 -40.36 -66.34
CA ASN A 746 18.01 -39.24 -67.09
C ASN A 746 17.25 -37.94 -66.75
N GLU A 747 17.91 -36.78 -66.58
CA GLU A 747 18.23 -35.76 -67.61
C GLU A 747 17.03 -35.14 -68.37
N GLU A 748 16.88 -33.80 -68.30
CA GLU A 748 16.84 -32.88 -69.46
C GLU A 748 16.79 -31.39 -68.99
N ASN A 749 17.10 -30.39 -69.84
CA ASN A 749 18.48 -29.99 -70.18
C ASN A 749 18.62 -28.48 -70.55
N VAL A 750 19.86 -27.97 -70.54
CA VAL A 750 20.41 -26.75 -71.24
C VAL A 750 19.81 -25.35 -71.00
N GLY A 751 20.69 -24.43 -70.55
CA GLY A 751 20.83 -23.07 -71.14
C GLY A 751 20.61 -21.86 -70.20
N GLY A 752 21.55 -20.92 -70.03
CA GLY A 752 22.96 -20.90 -70.47
C GLY A 752 23.61 -19.49 -70.41
N ASP A 753 24.80 -19.41 -69.78
CA ASP A 753 25.76 -18.28 -69.69
C ASP A 753 25.31 -16.88 -69.19
N GLY A 754 26.06 -16.19 -68.32
CA GLY A 754 27.26 -16.66 -67.59
C GLY A 754 28.06 -15.59 -66.84
N ASN A 755 28.68 -16.01 -65.72
CA ASN A 755 29.82 -15.41 -64.99
C ASN A 755 29.64 -14.00 -64.34
N VAL A 756 30.23 -13.67 -63.18
CA VAL A 756 31.32 -14.30 -62.38
C VAL A 756 31.01 -14.23 -60.86
N GLY A 757 31.37 -15.27 -60.09
CA GLY A 757 31.86 -15.10 -58.71
C GLY A 757 30.99 -15.59 -57.52
N GLU A 758 31.37 -16.75 -56.97
CA GLU A 758 31.25 -17.15 -55.55
C GLU A 758 29.86 -17.14 -54.84
N VAL A 759 29.08 -18.22 -55.08
CA VAL A 759 28.57 -19.18 -54.05
C VAL A 759 28.55 -18.65 -52.60
N THR A 760 27.44 -18.27 -51.94
CA THR A 760 26.11 -18.91 -51.72
C THR A 760 26.14 -20.18 -50.83
N ASP A 761 25.11 -20.58 -50.05
CA ASP A 761 23.80 -20.02 -49.65
C ASP A 761 23.62 -20.20 -48.10
N SER A 762 22.86 -19.44 -47.30
CA SER A 762 21.80 -18.42 -47.49
C SER A 762 20.32 -18.90 -47.49
N VAL A 763 19.41 -17.92 -47.37
CA VAL A 763 17.93 -17.93 -47.52
C VAL A 763 17.15 -19.03 -46.75
N LYS A 764 16.61 -18.78 -45.54
CA LYS A 764 15.49 -17.89 -45.11
C LYS A 764 14.08 -18.31 -45.55
N SER A 765 13.17 -18.37 -44.58
CA SER A 765 11.72 -18.29 -44.76
C SER A 765 11.25 -16.84 -44.92
N VAL A 766 10.12 -16.64 -45.61
CA VAL A 766 9.30 -15.41 -45.61
C VAL A 766 7.82 -15.84 -45.55
N ILE A 767 7.00 -15.01 -44.89
CA ILE A 767 5.57 -15.23 -44.59
C ILE A 767 4.69 -14.69 -45.73
N ASN A 768 3.46 -15.21 -45.86
CA ASN A 768 2.23 -14.41 -46.02
C ASN A 768 0.99 -15.31 -45.79
N GLU A 769 -0.17 -14.68 -45.61
CA GLU A 769 -1.28 -15.18 -44.79
C GLU A 769 -2.57 -15.51 -45.60
N ASP A 770 -3.57 -16.04 -44.89
CA ASP A 770 -5.01 -16.20 -45.27
C ASP A 770 -5.34 -17.23 -46.40
N ASP A 771 -6.52 -17.88 -46.50
CA ASP A 771 -7.83 -17.68 -45.83
C ASP A 771 -8.76 -18.95 -45.94
N PHE A 772 -9.98 -18.89 -45.36
CA PHE A 772 -11.23 -19.69 -45.59
C PHE A 772 -11.47 -21.12 -44.99
N ASP A 773 -12.26 -21.12 -43.89
CA ASP A 773 -13.58 -21.79 -43.66
C ASP A 773 -13.85 -23.30 -43.31
N ILE A 774 -14.40 -23.49 -42.08
CA ILE A 774 -15.72 -24.14 -41.72
C ILE A 774 -15.88 -25.70 -41.88
N PRO A 775 -16.67 -26.46 -41.04
CA PRO A 775 -17.58 -26.10 -39.91
C PRO A 775 -17.33 -26.80 -38.54
N GLU A 776 -18.20 -26.45 -37.59
CA GLU A 776 -18.44 -26.97 -36.22
C GLU A 776 -18.90 -28.45 -36.13
N GLU A 777 -18.88 -29.03 -34.91
CA GLU A 777 -19.83 -30.08 -34.51
C GLU A 777 -20.22 -29.96 -33.00
N ASP A 778 -21.52 -30.10 -32.69
CA ASP A 778 -22.10 -30.08 -31.32
C ASP A 778 -23.27 -31.09 -31.20
N GLY A 779 -23.58 -31.54 -29.99
CA GLY A 779 -24.92 -32.07 -29.67
C GLY A 779 -25.15 -33.59 -29.70
N LYS A 780 -24.72 -34.28 -28.64
CA LYS A 780 -25.37 -35.45 -27.95
C LYS A 780 -26.40 -36.31 -28.71
N LYS A 781 -26.24 -37.65 -28.64
CA LYS A 781 -27.38 -38.59 -28.47
C LYS A 781 -26.99 -39.96 -27.88
N GLU A 782 -28.00 -40.71 -27.44
CA GLU A 782 -27.87 -41.93 -26.63
C GLU A 782 -28.02 -43.25 -27.41
N LYS A 783 -27.46 -44.34 -26.82
CA LYS A 783 -27.95 -45.74 -26.82
C LYS A 783 -28.31 -46.41 -28.17
N LYS A 784 -27.66 -47.56 -28.42
CA LYS A 784 -28.36 -48.85 -28.22
C LYS A 784 -27.46 -50.08 -28.04
N ASP A 785 -28.11 -51.11 -27.53
CA ASP A 785 -27.65 -52.43 -27.12
C ASP A 785 -27.75 -53.46 -28.28
N GLY A 786 -27.10 -54.63 -28.17
CA GLY A 786 -27.53 -55.82 -28.93
C GLY A 786 -26.49 -56.72 -29.62
N SER A 787 -26.08 -57.79 -28.91
CA SER A 787 -26.26 -59.19 -29.36
C SER A 787 -25.44 -59.80 -30.54
N MET A 788 -24.41 -60.57 -30.16
CA MET A 788 -24.21 -62.01 -30.49
C MET A 788 -24.00 -62.56 -31.94
N ASN A 789 -22.96 -63.42 -32.00
CA ASN A 789 -22.92 -64.79 -32.55
C ASN A 789 -22.49 -65.12 -34.01
N GLU A 790 -21.36 -65.86 -34.06
CA GLU A 790 -21.22 -67.25 -34.57
C GLU A 790 -20.58 -67.58 -35.95
N ASN A 791 -19.51 -68.39 -35.82
CA ASN A 791 -19.15 -69.62 -36.57
C ASN A 791 -18.38 -69.59 -37.91
N GLU A 792 -17.16 -70.17 -37.83
CA GLU A 792 -16.63 -71.26 -38.69
C GLU A 792 -16.37 -70.98 -40.20
N MET A 793 -15.41 -71.62 -40.91
CA MET A 793 -14.81 -72.96 -40.71
C MET A 793 -13.45 -73.14 -41.45
N ASN A 794 -12.48 -73.78 -40.79
CA ASN A 794 -11.47 -74.77 -41.27
C ASN A 794 -10.88 -74.80 -42.72
N ASN A 795 -9.53 -74.95 -42.79
CA ASN A 795 -8.75 -76.17 -43.22
C ASN A 795 -7.60 -76.04 -44.28
N ASN A 796 -6.39 -76.42 -43.82
CA ASN A 796 -5.43 -77.39 -44.41
C ASN A 796 -4.46 -77.11 -45.61
N LYS A 797 -3.14 -77.27 -45.29
CA LYS A 797 -2.16 -78.29 -45.81
C LYS A 797 -0.96 -77.91 -46.73
N GLU A 798 0.22 -78.40 -46.29
CA GLU A 798 1.35 -79.04 -47.03
C GLU A 798 2.63 -78.26 -47.50
N GLU A 799 3.79 -78.95 -47.37
CA GLU A 799 5.22 -78.60 -47.68
C GLU A 799 5.67 -79.20 -49.07
N PRO A 800 6.97 -79.37 -49.53
CA PRO A 800 8.33 -79.14 -48.94
C PRO A 800 9.55 -78.72 -49.88
N GLY A 801 10.76 -78.51 -49.31
CA GLY A 801 12.02 -79.19 -49.78
C GLY A 801 13.30 -78.47 -50.34
N GLN A 802 14.42 -78.52 -49.58
CA GLN A 802 15.83 -78.95 -49.93
C GLN A 802 16.91 -78.16 -50.78
N ASN A 803 18.08 -77.90 -50.13
CA ASN A 803 19.51 -78.31 -50.43
C ASN A 803 20.59 -77.58 -51.33
N LEU A 804 21.75 -77.24 -50.69
CA LEU A 804 23.20 -77.57 -50.96
C LEU A 804 24.25 -76.73 -51.81
N SER A 805 25.40 -76.44 -51.15
CA SER A 805 26.88 -76.63 -51.48
C SER A 805 27.83 -75.67 -52.28
N SER A 806 28.92 -75.22 -51.57
CA SER A 806 30.42 -75.34 -51.80
C SER A 806 31.35 -74.43 -52.69
N GLU A 807 32.44 -73.91 -52.04
CA GLU A 807 33.91 -73.88 -52.39
C GLU A 807 34.65 -72.79 -53.26
N ASP A 808 35.52 -72.00 -52.57
CA ASP A 808 37.01 -71.75 -52.67
C ASP A 808 37.83 -70.83 -53.67
N GLU A 809 38.71 -70.01 -53.04
CA GLU A 809 40.14 -69.59 -53.27
C GLU A 809 40.70 -68.57 -54.34
N SER A 810 41.40 -67.53 -53.78
CA SER A 810 42.78 -66.99 -54.10
C SER A 810 43.08 -65.91 -55.20
N GLY A 811 44.14 -65.10 -54.98
CA GLY A 811 44.88 -64.29 -56.01
C GLY A 811 45.39 -62.88 -55.57
N ASP A 812 46.71 -62.61 -55.61
CA ASP A 812 47.41 -61.55 -54.80
C ASP A 812 48.09 -60.36 -55.56
N GLU A 813 48.62 -59.41 -54.76
CA GLU A 813 49.85 -58.55 -54.91
C GLU A 813 49.95 -57.15 -55.63
N SER A 814 50.42 -56.14 -54.85
CA SER A 814 51.63 -55.27 -55.05
C SER A 814 51.57 -53.71 -55.28
N ASP A 815 52.21 -52.96 -54.34
CA ASP A 815 53.35 -51.98 -54.51
C ASP A 815 53.22 -50.54 -55.10
N VAL A 816 53.87 -49.42 -54.63
CA VAL A 816 54.72 -49.03 -53.44
C VAL A 816 54.72 -47.47 -53.20
N MET A 817 55.33 -46.99 -52.08
CA MET A 817 56.02 -45.69 -51.79
C MET A 817 55.25 -44.50 -51.14
N ASP A 818 55.92 -43.62 -50.36
CA ASP A 818 56.41 -43.74 -48.96
C ASP A 818 57.02 -42.39 -48.43
N THR A 819 57.36 -42.34 -47.13
CA THR A 819 58.13 -41.35 -46.32
C THR A 819 57.36 -40.21 -45.64
N GLY A 820 57.40 -40.07 -44.30
CA GLY A 820 57.96 -41.00 -43.32
C GLY A 820 57.73 -40.61 -41.84
N ASP A 821 57.68 -41.66 -41.01
CA ASP A 821 58.27 -41.91 -39.67
C ASP A 821 58.79 -40.75 -38.76
N GLU A 822 58.96 -40.91 -37.44
CA GLU A 822 59.19 -42.05 -36.52
C GLU A 822 58.42 -41.74 -35.19
N SER A 823 58.15 -42.57 -34.17
CA SER A 823 58.16 -44.02 -33.80
C SER A 823 57.51 -44.09 -32.37
N GLU A 824 57.30 -45.15 -31.57
CA GLU A 824 57.57 -46.60 -31.44
C GLU A 824 56.33 -47.23 -30.71
N SER A 825 56.01 -48.54 -30.64
CA SER A 825 56.31 -49.72 -31.48
C SER A 825 55.47 -50.94 -31.00
N GLU A 826 54.80 -51.64 -31.93
CA GLU A 826 54.52 -53.12 -31.91
C GLU A 826 53.68 -53.71 -30.73
N ILE A 827 53.19 -54.97 -30.70
CA ILE A 827 53.33 -56.22 -31.48
C ILE A 827 51.89 -56.80 -31.65
N ASN A 828 51.27 -56.98 -32.83
CA ASN A 828 51.47 -57.99 -33.90
C ASN A 828 51.04 -59.44 -33.52
N GLY A 829 50.29 -60.21 -34.35
CA GLY A 829 49.96 -61.62 -33.99
C GLY A 829 48.72 -62.41 -34.50
N CYS A 830 48.19 -62.17 -35.70
CA CYS A 830 47.45 -63.11 -36.60
C CYS A 830 46.40 -64.19 -36.12
N SER A 831 45.31 -64.28 -36.89
CA SER A 831 44.52 -65.48 -37.30
C SER A 831 43.36 -66.06 -36.46
N ASN A 832 42.25 -66.32 -37.19
CA ASN A 832 41.10 -67.22 -36.93
C ASN A 832 40.43 -67.21 -35.54
N GLY A 833 39.63 -66.16 -35.29
CA GLY A 833 38.53 -66.17 -34.31
C GLY A 833 37.16 -66.06 -35.02
N MET A 834 36.13 -66.71 -34.47
CA MET A 834 34.78 -66.75 -35.04
C MET A 834 33.97 -65.48 -34.70
N LEU A 835 32.93 -65.16 -35.49
CA LEU A 835 32.31 -63.83 -35.57
C LEU A 835 31.74 -63.27 -34.25
N ASN A 836 32.38 -62.22 -33.71
CA ASN A 836 31.82 -61.32 -32.69
C ASN A 836 30.97 -60.20 -33.35
N SER A 837 29.92 -60.57 -34.09
CA SER A 837 29.14 -59.64 -34.92
C SER A 837 27.64 -59.62 -34.61
N LEU A 838 27.08 -58.41 -34.60
CA LEU A 838 25.64 -58.14 -34.67
C LEU A 838 25.02 -58.87 -35.88
N ALA A 839 24.03 -59.73 -35.66
CA ALA A 839 23.28 -60.40 -36.72
C ALA A 839 21.92 -59.73 -36.93
N VAL A 840 21.46 -59.67 -38.19
CA VAL A 840 20.19 -59.02 -38.56
C VAL A 840 19.04 -60.00 -38.36
N ALA A 841 18.11 -59.65 -37.48
CA ALA A 841 16.97 -60.51 -37.18
C ALA A 841 15.97 -60.50 -38.36
N GLN A 842 15.55 -61.68 -38.81
CA GLN A 842 14.61 -61.86 -39.92
C GLN A 842 13.17 -61.66 -39.46
N ILE A 843 12.83 -60.40 -39.17
CA ILE A 843 11.55 -59.97 -38.61
C ILE A 843 10.75 -59.18 -39.65
N GLY A 844 9.51 -59.61 -39.93
CA GLY A 844 8.58 -58.88 -40.79
C GLY A 844 8.04 -57.61 -40.12
N TYR A 845 7.55 -56.65 -40.93
CA TYR A 845 6.97 -55.40 -40.42
C TYR A 845 5.85 -55.66 -39.39
N ASP A 846 4.95 -56.58 -39.72
CA ASP A 846 3.81 -56.97 -38.88
C ASP A 846 4.27 -57.55 -37.52
N GLN A 847 5.38 -58.30 -37.48
CA GLN A 847 5.95 -58.84 -36.24
C GLN A 847 6.55 -57.73 -35.37
N ILE A 848 7.17 -56.72 -35.98
CA ILE A 848 7.65 -55.52 -35.28
C ILE A 848 6.47 -54.75 -34.69
N GLU A 849 5.38 -54.57 -35.43
CA GLU A 849 4.18 -53.87 -34.96
C GLU A 849 3.48 -54.64 -33.83
N ASN A 850 3.29 -55.96 -33.97
CA ASN A 850 2.79 -56.83 -32.89
C ASN A 850 3.64 -56.76 -31.61
N ALA A 851 4.98 -56.67 -31.72
CA ALA A 851 5.84 -56.51 -30.55
C ALA A 851 5.68 -55.14 -29.87
N PHE A 852 5.44 -54.07 -30.64
CA PHE A 852 5.08 -52.77 -30.07
C PHE A 852 3.66 -52.74 -29.48
N GLU A 853 2.71 -53.53 -30.00
CA GLU A 853 1.39 -53.71 -29.41
C GLU A 853 1.46 -54.49 -28.08
N LEU A 854 2.25 -55.56 -28.01
CA LEU A 854 2.57 -56.27 -26.77
C LEU A 854 3.20 -55.32 -25.75
N GLY A 855 4.18 -54.51 -26.15
CA GLY A 855 4.80 -53.48 -25.30
C GLY A 855 3.85 -52.38 -24.80
N ARG A 856 2.61 -52.26 -25.33
CA ARG A 856 1.54 -51.41 -24.79
C ARG A 856 0.68 -52.11 -23.73
N GLN A 857 0.73 -53.44 -23.65
CA GLN A 857 -0.10 -54.27 -22.77
C GLN A 857 0.69 -54.85 -21.58
N GLN A 858 2.00 -55.04 -21.73
CA GLN A 858 2.90 -55.54 -20.68
C GLN A 858 3.00 -54.59 -19.48
N ASP A 859 3.14 -55.16 -18.28
CA ASP A 859 3.52 -54.39 -17.10
C ASP A 859 5.03 -54.12 -17.07
N VAL A 860 5.40 -53.06 -16.34
CA VAL A 860 6.77 -52.68 -16.00
C VAL A 860 7.59 -53.88 -15.51
N THR A 861 7.00 -54.75 -14.68
CA THR A 861 7.71 -55.92 -14.14
C THR A 861 8.00 -57.00 -15.18
N GLU A 862 7.11 -57.19 -16.16
CA GLU A 862 7.28 -58.18 -17.23
C GLU A 862 8.44 -57.79 -18.14
N CYS A 863 8.51 -56.50 -18.53
CA CYS A 863 9.61 -55.98 -19.33
C CYS A 863 10.97 -56.04 -18.60
N ILE A 864 11.01 -55.67 -17.31
CA ILE A 864 12.20 -55.84 -16.46
C ILE A 864 12.62 -57.31 -16.42
N SER A 865 11.67 -58.23 -16.20
CA SER A 865 11.97 -59.67 -16.14
C SER A 865 12.48 -60.21 -17.47
N ASN A 866 11.90 -59.80 -18.61
CA ASN A 866 12.30 -60.25 -19.95
C ASN A 866 13.69 -59.72 -20.34
N VAL A 867 14.02 -58.47 -19.99
CA VAL A 867 15.35 -57.90 -20.23
C VAL A 867 16.39 -58.55 -19.32
N LEU A 868 16.13 -58.69 -18.02
CA LEU A 868 17.08 -59.35 -17.11
C LEU A 868 17.28 -60.82 -17.45
N SER A 869 16.23 -61.56 -17.81
CA SER A 869 16.34 -62.95 -18.26
C SER A 869 17.14 -63.10 -19.56
N GLN A 870 17.07 -62.14 -20.49
CA GLN A 870 17.96 -62.16 -21.67
C GLN A 870 19.43 -61.87 -21.30
N ILE A 871 19.69 -60.98 -20.34
CA ILE A 871 21.06 -60.79 -19.83
C ILE A 871 21.58 -62.06 -19.12
N GLU A 872 20.78 -62.69 -18.26
CA GLU A 872 21.14 -63.97 -17.60
C GLU A 872 21.36 -65.11 -18.59
N CYS A 873 20.50 -65.25 -19.61
CA CYS A 873 20.66 -66.27 -20.66
C CYS A 873 21.96 -66.09 -21.46
N ALA A 874 22.39 -64.84 -21.70
CA ALA A 874 23.67 -64.54 -22.36
C ALA A 874 24.90 -64.73 -21.43
N LEU A 875 24.70 -64.80 -20.12
CA LEU A 875 25.75 -65.07 -19.14
C LEU A 875 26.09 -66.55 -19.04
N ASN A 876 27.30 -66.81 -18.54
CA ASN A 876 27.70 -68.14 -18.09
C ASN A 876 27.28 -68.24 -16.61
N PRO A 877 26.85 -69.41 -16.11
CA PRO A 877 26.68 -69.60 -14.67
C PRO A 877 28.03 -69.46 -13.95
N ASP A 878 28.07 -68.67 -12.86
CA ASP A 878 29.19 -68.73 -11.91
C ASP A 878 29.13 -70.06 -11.16
N GLU A 879 27.92 -70.42 -10.69
CA GLU A 879 27.58 -71.66 -9.98
C GLU A 879 26.13 -72.07 -10.34
N LEU A 880 25.74 -73.31 -10.02
CA LEU A 880 24.35 -73.79 -10.09
C LEU A 880 23.88 -74.19 -8.69
N ASP A 881 22.64 -73.85 -8.32
CA ASP A 881 22.07 -74.24 -7.02
C ASP A 881 21.50 -75.68 -7.00
N GLU A 882 20.97 -76.13 -5.85
CA GLU A 882 20.39 -77.47 -5.67
C GLU A 882 19.21 -77.78 -6.63
N SER A 883 18.58 -76.76 -7.22
CA SER A 883 17.53 -76.89 -8.24
C SER A 883 18.06 -76.82 -9.68
N ASN A 884 19.38 -76.64 -9.86
CA ASN A 884 20.08 -76.28 -11.09
C ASN A 884 19.78 -74.84 -11.58
N GLU A 885 19.26 -73.94 -10.72
CA GLU A 885 19.07 -72.54 -11.09
C GLU A 885 20.44 -71.84 -11.18
N GLN A 886 20.64 -71.09 -12.27
CA GLN A 886 21.87 -70.35 -12.54
C GLN A 886 22.09 -69.25 -11.49
N LEU A 887 23.27 -69.25 -10.87
CA LEU A 887 23.78 -68.14 -10.05
C LEU A 887 24.79 -67.33 -10.87
N ASP A 888 24.60 -66.02 -10.93
CA ASP A 888 25.44 -65.10 -11.69
C ASP A 888 25.46 -63.69 -11.05
N SER A 889 26.08 -62.74 -11.73
CA SER A 889 26.17 -61.34 -11.29
C SER A 889 24.83 -60.58 -11.32
N VAL A 890 23.88 -60.93 -12.19
CA VAL A 890 22.54 -60.30 -12.24
C VAL A 890 21.73 -60.75 -11.03
N LYS A 891 21.75 -62.05 -10.72
CA LYS A 891 21.11 -62.60 -9.52
C LYS A 891 21.67 -61.99 -8.23
N LYS A 892 22.99 -61.75 -8.14
CA LYS A 892 23.65 -61.06 -7.01
C LYS A 892 23.28 -59.56 -6.90
N LEU A 893 22.91 -58.92 -8.01
CA LEU A 893 22.55 -57.51 -8.03
C LEU A 893 21.07 -57.26 -7.68
N PHE A 894 20.14 -58.01 -8.26
CA PHE A 894 18.71 -57.68 -8.22
C PHE A 894 17.82 -58.65 -7.44
N TYR A 895 18.24 -59.89 -7.16
CA TYR A 895 17.35 -60.89 -6.54
C TYR A 895 17.59 -61.04 -5.03
N GLY A 896 16.55 -60.77 -4.24
CA GLY A 896 16.50 -61.09 -2.81
C GLY A 896 15.93 -62.48 -2.55
N LYS A 897 15.89 -62.87 -1.25
CA LYS A 897 15.20 -64.09 -0.79
C LYS A 897 14.19 -63.75 0.32
N THR A 898 12.97 -64.26 0.17
CA THR A 898 11.92 -64.22 1.18
C THR A 898 11.64 -65.61 1.72
N LYS A 899 11.29 -65.69 3.00
CA LYS A 899 10.85 -66.89 3.70
C LYS A 899 9.39 -66.74 4.09
N GLN A 900 8.53 -67.52 3.44
CA GLN A 900 7.15 -67.72 3.85
C GLN A 900 7.11 -68.76 4.96
N THR A 901 6.40 -68.47 6.06
CA THR A 901 6.14 -69.41 7.15
C THR A 901 4.64 -69.58 7.33
N LEU A 902 4.17 -70.83 7.31
CA LEU A 902 2.78 -71.21 7.55
C LEU A 902 2.68 -71.96 8.87
N ILE A 903 1.85 -71.46 9.79
CA ILE A 903 1.66 -72.00 11.13
C ILE A 903 0.17 -72.33 11.34
N PRO A 904 -0.22 -73.61 11.55
CA PRO A 904 -1.60 -73.95 11.88
C PRO A 904 -2.09 -73.22 13.12
N TYR A 905 -3.18 -72.48 12.98
CA TYR A 905 -3.71 -71.56 13.98
C TYR A 905 -5.05 -72.05 14.51
N ASP A 906 -5.36 -71.70 15.75
CA ASP A 906 -6.66 -71.92 16.37
C ASP A 906 -7.25 -70.54 16.72
N VAL A 907 -8.25 -70.12 15.95
CA VAL A 907 -8.93 -68.82 16.12
C VAL A 907 -9.72 -68.74 17.42
N GLN A 908 -10.21 -69.85 17.95
CA GLN A 908 -10.93 -69.88 19.23
C GLN A 908 -9.97 -69.74 20.41
N ALA A 909 -8.80 -70.39 20.34
CA ALA A 909 -7.75 -70.29 21.36
C ALA A 909 -6.81 -69.07 21.20
N ARG A 910 -6.87 -68.38 20.04
CA ARG A 910 -5.96 -67.31 19.59
C ARG A 910 -4.47 -67.70 19.67
N LYS A 911 -4.15 -68.97 19.40
CA LYS A 911 -2.79 -69.53 19.52
C LYS A 911 -2.49 -70.49 18.38
N ALA A 912 -1.21 -70.66 18.06
CA ALA A 912 -0.77 -71.74 17.18
C ALA A 912 -1.10 -73.11 17.80
N LYS A 913 -1.56 -74.06 16.98
CA LYS A 913 -1.90 -75.43 17.43
C LYS A 913 -0.64 -76.14 17.94
N PRO A 914 -0.55 -76.52 19.23
CA PRO A 914 0.68 -77.09 19.79
C PRO A 914 0.90 -78.53 19.31
N GLY A 915 1.81 -78.72 18.35
CA GLY A 915 2.26 -80.04 17.89
C GLY A 915 2.71 -80.09 16.43
N ASN A 916 2.13 -79.26 15.57
CA ASN A 916 2.47 -79.24 14.14
C ASN A 916 3.74 -78.41 13.89
N LYS A 917 4.64 -78.92 13.04
CA LYS A 917 5.83 -78.16 12.59
C LYS A 917 5.41 -77.03 11.65
N PRO A 918 5.99 -75.82 11.76
CA PRO A 918 5.73 -74.76 10.80
C PRO A 918 6.24 -75.15 9.41
N ARG A 919 5.38 -75.03 8.39
CA ARG A 919 5.78 -75.27 7.00
C ARG A 919 6.46 -74.01 6.48
N THR A 920 7.75 -74.10 6.15
CA THR A 920 8.52 -72.98 5.62
C THR A 920 8.85 -73.21 4.15
N LYS A 921 8.79 -72.14 3.36
CA LYS A 921 9.22 -72.09 1.95
C LYS A 921 10.14 -70.88 1.80
N ILE A 922 11.24 -71.03 1.07
CA ILE A 922 12.12 -69.93 0.69
C ILE A 922 11.95 -69.72 -0.81
N GLU A 923 11.75 -68.47 -1.22
CA GLU A 923 11.55 -68.05 -2.60
C GLU A 923 12.47 -66.88 -2.92
N ARG A 924 12.82 -66.71 -4.19
CA ARG A 924 13.56 -65.54 -4.68
C ARG A 924 12.56 -64.48 -5.15
N PHE A 925 12.85 -63.21 -4.91
CA PHE A 925 12.07 -62.09 -5.43
C PHE A 925 12.97 -61.11 -6.17
N LEU A 926 12.47 -60.55 -7.27
CA LEU A 926 13.13 -59.51 -8.06
C LEU A 926 12.70 -58.11 -7.60
N ASN A 927 11.42 -57.96 -7.26
CA ASN A 927 10.79 -56.73 -6.82
C ASN A 927 9.77 -57.02 -5.69
N LEU A 928 9.47 -56.00 -4.88
CA LEU A 928 8.38 -56.01 -3.92
C LEU A 928 7.19 -55.22 -4.50
N ILE A 929 5.99 -55.80 -4.50
CA ILE A 929 4.78 -55.17 -5.07
C ILE A 929 3.91 -54.65 -3.93
N VAL A 930 3.95 -53.34 -3.67
CA VAL A 930 3.21 -52.71 -2.58
C VAL A 930 1.89 -52.11 -3.07
N ASN A 931 0.81 -52.41 -2.34
CA ASN A 931 -0.53 -51.93 -2.64
C ASN A 931 -0.81 -50.58 -1.96
N ILE A 932 -1.68 -49.78 -2.60
CA ILE A 932 -2.15 -48.48 -2.09
C ILE A 932 -3.67 -48.52 -1.82
N GLY A 933 -4.25 -49.71 -1.68
CA GLY A 933 -5.70 -49.87 -1.48
C GLY A 933 -6.17 -49.32 -0.13
N ASP A 934 -5.29 -49.41 0.87
CA ASP A 934 -5.57 -49.07 2.27
C ASP A 934 -5.07 -47.67 2.66
N HIS A 935 -4.76 -46.83 1.66
CA HIS A 935 -4.26 -45.45 1.81
C HIS A 935 -3.05 -45.30 2.79
N PRO A 936 -1.92 -46.01 2.56
CA PRO A 936 -0.71 -45.89 3.38
C PRO A 936 -0.14 -44.46 3.34
N LYS A 937 0.32 -43.94 4.49
CA LYS A 937 0.77 -42.55 4.62
C LYS A 937 2.15 -42.30 4.04
N ASP A 938 2.99 -43.33 3.98
CA ASP A 938 4.34 -43.31 3.46
C ASP A 938 4.75 -44.71 2.94
N ILE A 939 6.01 -44.84 2.52
CA ILE A 939 6.55 -46.12 2.03
C ILE A 939 6.71 -47.19 3.12
N TYR A 940 6.78 -46.81 4.40
CA TYR A 940 6.90 -47.76 5.51
C TYR A 940 5.54 -48.37 5.84
N ASP A 941 4.47 -47.57 5.96
CA ASP A 941 3.07 -48.05 6.07
C ASP A 941 2.76 -49.07 4.94
N ALA A 942 3.23 -48.80 3.71
CA ALA A 942 3.02 -49.66 2.54
C ALA A 942 3.82 -50.98 2.57
N LEU A 943 5.04 -50.97 3.14
CA LEU A 943 5.88 -52.17 3.31
C LEU A 943 5.42 -53.03 4.50
N ASP A 944 5.03 -52.41 5.61
CA ASP A 944 4.45 -53.11 6.77
C ASP A 944 3.15 -53.82 6.38
N THR A 945 2.31 -53.18 5.55
CA THR A 945 1.12 -53.83 4.97
C THR A 945 1.48 -55.05 4.12
N TYR A 946 2.59 -55.01 3.37
CA TYR A 946 3.06 -56.15 2.55
C TYR A 946 3.65 -57.32 3.38
N PHE A 947 4.26 -57.02 4.54
CA PHE A 947 4.82 -58.04 5.45
C PHE A 947 3.91 -58.42 6.63
N THR A 948 2.67 -57.91 6.64
CA THR A 948 1.64 -58.24 7.65
C THR A 948 1.30 -59.74 7.65
N GLU A 949 0.90 -60.25 8.81
CA GLU A 949 0.61 -61.68 9.00
C GLU A 949 -0.85 -62.03 8.69
N ASP A 950 -1.11 -62.64 7.54
CA ASP A 950 -2.47 -63.05 7.13
C ASP A 950 -2.96 -64.34 7.83
N LEU A 951 -4.28 -64.49 7.92
CA LEU A 951 -4.95 -65.76 8.14
C LEU A 951 -5.46 -66.30 6.81
N LEU A 952 -5.10 -67.55 6.48
CA LEU A 952 -5.53 -68.25 5.28
C LEU A 952 -6.23 -69.56 5.65
N GLU A 953 -7.35 -69.84 5.00
CA GLU A 953 -8.00 -71.15 5.06
C GLU A 953 -7.38 -72.08 4.01
N LEU A 954 -6.76 -73.18 4.46
CA LEU A 954 -6.08 -74.15 3.59
C LEU A 954 -6.46 -75.58 4.00
N GLU A 955 -7.07 -76.32 3.08
CA GLU A 955 -7.44 -77.74 3.25
C GLU A 955 -8.33 -78.03 4.50
N ASN A 956 -9.18 -77.06 4.88
CA ASN A 956 -10.02 -77.01 6.08
C ASN A 956 -9.26 -76.81 7.42
N GLU A 957 -7.99 -76.37 7.39
CA GLU A 957 -7.33 -75.76 8.54
C GLU A 957 -7.09 -74.26 8.32
N GLU A 958 -7.37 -73.44 9.34
CA GLU A 958 -6.87 -72.07 9.38
C GLU A 958 -5.38 -72.05 9.69
N VAL A 959 -4.59 -71.37 8.85
CA VAL A 959 -3.15 -71.22 9.03
C VAL A 959 -2.76 -69.74 8.98
N LYS A 960 -1.85 -69.34 9.87
CA LYS A 960 -1.24 -68.01 9.86
C LYS A 960 -0.07 -68.00 8.88
N ARG A 961 -0.13 -67.12 7.88
CA ARG A 961 0.98 -66.80 6.97
C ARG A 961 1.78 -65.63 7.56
N SER A 962 3.08 -65.80 7.67
CA SER A 962 4.00 -64.67 7.79
C SER A 962 5.04 -64.72 6.66
N LEU A 963 5.42 -63.54 6.17
CA LEU A 963 6.43 -63.35 5.13
C LEU A 963 7.57 -62.52 5.73
N THR A 964 8.81 -62.97 5.57
CA THR A 964 9.99 -62.24 6.05
C THR A 964 11.08 -62.24 5.00
N ILE A 965 11.86 -61.15 4.90
CA ILE A 965 13.06 -61.13 4.06
C ILE A 965 14.17 -61.89 4.80
N THR A 966 14.89 -62.76 4.10
CA THR A 966 16.10 -63.45 4.61
C THR A 966 17.38 -62.92 3.99
N GLU A 967 17.30 -62.33 2.80
CA GLU A 967 18.45 -61.76 2.07
C GLU A 967 17.96 -60.63 1.16
N LEU A 968 18.63 -59.47 1.23
CA LEU A 968 18.33 -58.30 0.40
C LEU A 968 19.23 -58.26 -0.84
N PRO A 969 18.73 -57.84 -2.01
CA PRO A 969 19.55 -57.62 -3.19
C PRO A 969 20.43 -56.37 -3.02
N SER A 970 21.47 -56.26 -3.85
CA SER A 970 22.30 -55.04 -3.92
C SER A 970 21.50 -53.82 -4.44
N ILE A 971 20.45 -54.07 -5.23
CA ILE A 971 19.56 -53.07 -5.81
C ILE A 971 18.12 -53.55 -5.58
N LEU A 972 17.45 -53.00 -4.57
CA LEU A 972 16.06 -53.31 -4.25
C LEU A 972 15.09 -52.56 -5.17
N GLN A 973 14.21 -53.30 -5.85
CA GLN A 973 13.12 -52.73 -6.65
C GLN A 973 11.80 -52.81 -5.88
N ILE A 974 11.06 -51.69 -5.82
CA ILE A 974 9.73 -51.63 -5.22
C ILE A 974 8.75 -51.11 -6.28
N GLN A 975 7.78 -51.93 -6.67
CA GLN A 975 6.69 -51.55 -7.55
C GLN A 975 5.53 -51.03 -6.70
N ILE A 976 5.18 -49.76 -6.90
CA ILE A 976 4.06 -49.10 -6.23
C ILE A 976 2.81 -49.26 -7.10
N GLN A 977 1.87 -50.12 -6.71
CA GLN A 977 0.69 -50.46 -7.52
C GLN A 977 -0.36 -49.33 -7.51
N ARG A 978 -0.14 -48.32 -8.37
CA ARG A 978 -1.04 -47.16 -8.53
C ARG A 978 -2.33 -47.45 -9.30
N VAL A 979 -2.41 -48.54 -10.06
CA VAL A 979 -3.62 -48.91 -10.80
C VAL A 979 -4.40 -49.96 -10.01
N GLN A 980 -5.64 -49.62 -9.67
CA GLN A 980 -6.58 -50.45 -8.92
C GLN A 980 -7.84 -50.65 -9.76
N PHE A 981 -8.60 -51.73 -9.51
CA PHE A 981 -9.86 -51.97 -10.20
C PHE A 981 -11.05 -51.55 -9.33
N ASP A 982 -11.75 -50.48 -9.72
CA ASP A 982 -12.96 -50.04 -9.05
C ASP A 982 -14.09 -51.04 -9.34
N ARG A 983 -14.43 -51.85 -8.34
CA ARG A 983 -15.47 -52.89 -8.43
C ARG A 983 -16.90 -52.32 -8.55
N VAL A 984 -17.11 -51.04 -8.29
CA VAL A 984 -18.40 -50.35 -8.43
C VAL A 984 -18.54 -49.77 -9.84
N ARG A 985 -17.46 -49.20 -10.40
CA ARG A 985 -17.44 -48.63 -11.76
C ARG A 985 -17.03 -49.63 -12.86
N LEU A 986 -16.54 -50.81 -12.48
CA LEU A 986 -16.02 -51.85 -13.36
C LEU A 986 -14.90 -51.37 -14.30
N MET A 987 -14.06 -50.45 -13.81
CA MET A 987 -13.00 -49.82 -14.59
C MET A 987 -11.68 -49.69 -13.79
N PRO A 988 -10.52 -49.69 -14.45
CA PRO A 988 -9.26 -49.36 -13.80
C PRO A 988 -9.23 -47.88 -13.41
N VAL A 989 -8.80 -47.59 -12.18
CA VAL A 989 -8.62 -46.25 -11.62
C VAL A 989 -7.17 -46.11 -11.15
N LYS A 990 -6.54 -44.97 -11.46
CA LYS A 990 -5.16 -44.67 -11.06
C LYS A 990 -5.15 -43.77 -9.83
N SER A 991 -4.61 -44.25 -8.70
CA SER A 991 -4.38 -43.41 -7.53
C SER A 991 -3.26 -42.40 -7.81
N THR A 992 -3.59 -41.13 -7.64
CA THR A 992 -2.69 -39.97 -7.73
C THR A 992 -2.13 -39.54 -6.37
N GLU A 993 -2.47 -40.25 -5.28
CA GLU A 993 -2.09 -39.84 -3.92
C GLU A 993 -0.57 -39.85 -3.72
N PRO A 994 0.01 -38.84 -3.06
CA PRO A 994 1.44 -38.79 -2.79
C PRO A 994 1.82 -39.85 -1.75
N ILE A 995 2.79 -40.70 -2.08
CA ILE A 995 3.45 -41.58 -1.10
C ILE A 995 4.84 -40.99 -0.86
N PRO A 996 5.07 -40.30 0.27
CA PRO A 996 6.39 -39.79 0.61
C PRO A 996 7.37 -40.93 0.92
N PHE A 997 8.62 -40.74 0.50
CA PHE A 997 9.77 -41.55 0.89
C PHE A 997 10.99 -40.64 0.98
N GLY A 998 11.88 -40.93 1.94
CA GLY A 998 13.13 -40.18 2.12
C GLY A 998 14.24 -40.65 1.18
N GLU A 999 15.29 -39.85 1.04
CA GLU A 999 16.55 -40.22 0.35
C GLU A 999 17.17 -41.51 0.92
N LYS A 1000 16.89 -41.80 2.20
CA LYS A 1000 17.33 -43.00 2.91
C LYS A 1000 16.12 -43.74 3.45
N VAL A 1001 15.82 -44.91 2.87
CA VAL A 1001 14.94 -45.90 3.49
C VAL A 1001 15.77 -46.65 4.53
N ILE A 1002 15.52 -46.35 5.81
CA ILE A 1002 16.29 -46.89 6.94
C ILE A 1002 15.51 -48.09 7.49
N HIS A 1003 16.17 -49.25 7.60
CA HIS A 1003 15.61 -50.36 8.36
C HIS A 1003 15.69 -50.02 9.85
N GLY A 1004 14.54 -50.01 10.54
CA GLY A 1004 14.43 -49.85 12.00
C GLY A 1004 14.90 -51.09 12.77
#